data_AF-A0A0N8K401-F1
#
_entry.id   AF-A0A0N8K401-F1
#
_cell.length_a   1.000
_cell.length_b   1.000
_cell.length_c   1.000
_cell.angle_alpha   90.00
_cell.angle_beta   90.00
_cell.angle_gamma   90.00
#
_symmetry.space_group_name_H-M   'P 1'
#
loop_
_entity.id
_entity.type
_entity.pdbx_description
1 polymer ?
#
loop_
_entity_poly.entity_id
_entity_poly.type
_entity_poly.pdbx_seq_one_letter_code
_entity_poly.pdbx_strand_id
1 'polypeptide(L)'
;MTSSADAPAETFKRALTAATRAMARDRDLEVAFSGDTTALNGDKAILPAISAEPGPLEAARLRGKADAMALKRALHDSGAHQQALPPGSKARQIFEAVEQARCEALGARAMKGVGENITAMLEERYQRSGFQQSEDRQSAPLSDAIAMLVRERITGTATPDSARGVMNVWREDIESAAGKTLDALADAAPDQQAFAKALREVIRDLDLADELGDEAEEDQPDETEDSGVENPPEDGDSDDDDGNEGEDSQERSDASGTAADEEDISFAEDSQTRIDAEDEPGDTMEAARPNWVPPKGDDPNAYKVFTTRHDEMIGADTLCGGEELARLRRTLDQHLKGLEGAVGRLANRLQRKLMAQQSRSWAFDQEEGILDPARLPRVIMDPMLPLSFKQESDTEFRDTIVTLLIDNSGSMRGRPILVAAACADILARTLERCGVKTEILGFTTRAWKGGRSKEDWLAAGKPPNPGRLNDLRHIIYKGADAPWRRTRNNLGLMLRDGLLKENIDGEALQWAWKRLLARPEQRRILMVISDGAPVDDGTQSANSPAYLEKHLREMIRHIETRSEVELLAIGIGHDVTRYYKRAVTIVDVEQLAGAMTDQLASLFDEKPARHARTGRRGRAEAAKPVTKADDRLSALKRAVAADTGRGVR
;
A
#
# COMPACT_ATOMS: atom_id res chain seq x y z
N MET A 1 -4.80 46.77 -26.24
CA MET A 1 -4.41 45.40 -26.65
C MET A 1 -2.90 45.38 -26.82
N THR A 2 -2.20 44.92 -25.79
CA THR A 2 -0.76 44.60 -25.82
C THR A 2 -0.64 43.36 -24.97
N SER A 3 -0.46 42.20 -25.61
CA SER A 3 -0.24 40.93 -24.92
C SER A 3 1.03 41.05 -24.10
N SER A 4 0.94 40.88 -22.78
CA SER A 4 2.11 40.61 -21.96
C SER A 4 2.80 39.37 -22.54
N ALA A 5 4.08 39.48 -22.90
CA ALA A 5 4.86 38.31 -23.28
C ALA A 5 4.83 37.31 -22.11
N ASP A 6 4.34 36.09 -22.36
CA ASP A 6 4.38 35.01 -21.37
C ASP A 6 5.82 34.87 -20.86
N ALA A 7 6.00 34.74 -19.54
CA ALA A 7 7.31 34.52 -18.95
C ALA A 7 8.00 33.29 -19.62
N PRO A 8 9.33 33.30 -19.84
CA PRO A 8 10.03 32.20 -20.51
C PRO A 8 9.72 30.81 -19.93
N ALA A 9 9.60 30.72 -18.60
CA ALA A 9 9.19 29.50 -17.90
C ALA A 9 7.77 29.02 -18.28
N GLU A 10 6.79 29.91 -18.38
CA GLU A 10 5.41 29.55 -18.74
C GLU A 10 5.31 29.06 -20.19
N THR A 11 6.05 29.69 -21.10
CA THR A 11 6.14 29.21 -22.49
C THR A 11 6.78 27.81 -22.55
N PHE A 12 7.83 27.58 -21.76
CA PHE A 12 8.50 26.29 -21.68
C PHE A 12 7.59 25.21 -21.07
N LYS A 13 6.88 25.50 -19.96
CA LYS A 13 5.89 24.59 -19.35
C LYS A 13 4.84 24.18 -20.37
N ARG A 14 4.21 25.14 -21.05
CA ARG A 14 3.17 24.87 -22.05
C ARG A 14 3.68 23.99 -23.19
N ALA A 15 4.88 24.27 -23.69
CA ALA A 15 5.50 23.49 -24.75
C ALA A 15 5.84 22.06 -24.29
N LEU A 16 6.39 21.93 -23.08
CA LEU A 16 6.75 20.64 -22.49
C LEU A 16 5.52 19.78 -22.26
N THR A 17 4.47 20.32 -21.62
CA THR A 17 3.18 19.63 -21.42
C THR A 17 2.58 19.13 -22.73
N ALA A 18 2.54 19.98 -23.76
CA ALA A 18 1.99 19.59 -25.07
C ALA A 18 2.81 18.48 -25.73
N ALA A 19 4.15 18.55 -25.63
CA ALA A 19 5.04 17.52 -26.15
C ALA A 19 4.86 16.18 -25.41
N THR A 20 4.80 16.21 -24.07
CA THR A 20 4.61 15.02 -23.23
C THR A 20 3.31 14.30 -23.56
N ARG A 21 2.18 15.03 -23.66
CA ARG A 21 0.87 14.47 -24.06
C ARG A 21 0.92 13.82 -25.44
N ALA A 22 1.54 14.52 -26.41
CA ALA A 22 1.66 14.01 -27.77
C ALA A 22 2.51 12.72 -27.84
N MET A 23 3.61 12.66 -27.10
CA MET A 23 4.47 11.46 -27.04
C MET A 23 3.82 10.31 -26.29
N ALA A 24 3.09 10.60 -25.21
CA ALA A 24 2.36 9.60 -24.43
C ALA A 24 1.17 8.99 -25.17
N ARG A 25 0.75 9.61 -26.29
CA ARG A 25 -0.49 9.30 -27.02
C ARG A 25 -1.75 9.43 -26.16
N ASP A 26 -1.69 10.31 -25.18
CA ASP A 26 -2.74 10.51 -24.18
C ASP A 26 -3.02 12.01 -24.08
N ARG A 27 -4.22 12.41 -24.50
CA ARG A 27 -4.62 13.82 -24.53
C ARG A 27 -5.00 14.34 -23.15
N ASP A 28 -5.48 13.45 -22.30
CA ASP A 28 -6.05 13.76 -21.00
C ASP A 28 -4.98 13.68 -19.90
N LEU A 29 -3.78 13.15 -20.22
CA LEU A 29 -2.63 13.15 -19.34
C LEU A 29 -2.36 14.55 -18.74
N GLU A 30 -2.54 14.68 -17.43
CA GLU A 30 -2.20 15.89 -16.69
C GLU A 30 -0.69 15.99 -16.50
N VAL A 31 -0.10 17.13 -16.85
CA VAL A 31 1.33 17.39 -16.58
C VAL A 31 1.42 18.52 -15.56
N ALA A 32 1.84 18.18 -14.35
CA ALA A 32 2.04 19.12 -13.25
C ALA A 32 3.53 19.33 -12.98
N PHE A 33 3.89 20.54 -12.53
CA PHE A 33 5.26 20.90 -12.17
C PHE A 33 5.32 21.19 -10.67
N SER A 34 5.94 20.32 -9.87
CA SER A 34 5.97 20.46 -8.41
C SER A 34 7.22 19.85 -7.78
N GLY A 35 7.85 20.61 -6.87
CA GLY A 35 8.99 20.17 -6.07
C GLY A 35 10.19 19.67 -6.89
N ASP A 36 10.95 18.74 -6.31
CA ASP A 36 12.11 18.09 -6.95
C ASP A 36 11.82 16.66 -7.46
N THR A 37 10.57 16.20 -7.33
CA THR A 37 10.19 14.81 -7.60
C THR A 37 9.72 14.58 -9.03
N THR A 38 9.91 13.38 -9.53
CA THR A 38 9.38 12.92 -10.82
C THR A 38 8.55 11.66 -10.58
N ALA A 39 7.26 11.68 -10.93
CA ALA A 39 6.35 10.57 -10.67
C ALA A 39 5.25 10.49 -11.73
N LEU A 40 4.92 9.27 -12.17
CA LEU A 40 3.81 8.98 -13.07
C LEU A 40 2.74 8.20 -12.29
N ASN A 41 1.61 8.84 -11.99
CA ASN A 41 0.51 8.27 -11.21
C ASN A 41 -0.76 8.24 -12.07
N GLY A 42 -1.11 7.07 -12.62
CA GLY A 42 -2.28 6.93 -13.49
C GLY A 42 -2.22 7.93 -14.66
N ASP A 43 -3.12 8.90 -14.65
CA ASP A 43 -3.26 9.92 -15.69
C ASP A 43 -2.53 11.24 -15.36
N LYS A 44 -1.69 11.25 -14.32
CA LYS A 44 -0.93 12.44 -13.89
C LYS A 44 0.57 12.23 -13.92
N ALA A 45 1.26 13.06 -14.70
CA ALA A 45 2.70 13.17 -14.78
C ALA A 45 3.20 14.38 -13.96
N ILE A 46 3.95 14.13 -12.90
CA ILE A 46 4.57 15.16 -12.06
C ILE A 46 6.03 15.32 -12.47
N LEU A 47 6.41 16.54 -12.87
CA LEU A 47 7.77 16.95 -13.21
C LEU A 47 8.30 17.94 -12.16
N PRO A 48 9.63 18.08 -12.01
CA PRO A 48 10.20 19.07 -11.11
C PRO A 48 9.83 20.51 -11.46
N ALA A 49 9.86 21.39 -10.47
CA ALA A 49 9.67 22.82 -10.65
C ALA A 49 10.71 23.39 -11.64
N ILE A 50 10.26 24.36 -12.45
CA ILE A 50 11.08 24.99 -13.47
C ILE A 50 11.54 26.34 -12.95
N SER A 51 12.83 26.62 -13.03
CA SER A 51 13.37 27.95 -12.74
C SER A 51 12.73 29.02 -13.63
N ALA A 52 12.68 30.27 -13.17
CA ALA A 52 12.07 31.37 -13.93
C ALA A 52 12.69 31.55 -15.34
N GLU A 53 13.98 31.24 -15.47
CA GLU A 53 14.72 31.20 -16.73
C GLU A 53 15.54 29.90 -16.79
N PRO A 54 14.96 28.80 -17.32
CA PRO A 54 15.64 27.52 -17.32
C PRO A 54 16.83 27.56 -18.30
N GLY A 55 18.02 27.23 -17.79
CA GLY A 55 19.21 27.11 -18.63
C GLY A 55 19.10 25.94 -19.63
N PRO A 56 19.93 25.89 -20.69
CA PRO A 56 19.86 24.81 -21.68
C PRO A 56 20.00 23.40 -21.09
N LEU A 57 20.86 23.23 -20.08
CA LEU A 57 21.09 21.95 -19.41
C LEU A 57 19.91 21.55 -18.52
N GLU A 58 19.34 22.49 -17.77
CA GLU A 58 18.14 22.28 -16.96
C GLU A 58 16.95 21.89 -17.84
N ALA A 59 16.77 22.60 -18.96
CA ALA A 59 15.72 22.31 -19.93
C ALA A 59 15.89 20.90 -20.53
N ALA A 60 17.11 20.48 -20.87
CA ALA A 60 17.37 19.13 -21.38
C ALA A 60 17.06 18.04 -20.34
N ARG A 61 17.41 18.26 -19.06
CA ARG A 61 17.10 17.33 -17.96
C ARG A 61 15.60 17.21 -17.71
N LEU A 62 14.88 18.34 -17.69
CA LEU A 62 13.42 18.36 -17.52
C LEU A 62 12.71 17.68 -18.69
N ARG A 63 13.14 17.95 -19.92
CA ARG A 63 12.66 17.23 -21.11
C ARG A 63 12.93 15.74 -21.00
N GLY A 64 14.12 15.34 -20.55
CA GLY A 64 14.47 13.92 -20.41
C GLY A 64 13.55 13.18 -19.45
N LYS A 65 13.24 13.79 -18.31
CA LYS A 65 12.26 13.27 -17.33
C LYS A 65 10.88 13.13 -17.95
N ALA A 66 10.43 14.15 -18.67
CA ALA A 66 9.12 14.16 -19.33
C ALA A 66 9.04 13.11 -20.47
N ASP A 67 10.09 13.01 -21.27
CA ASP A 67 10.22 12.06 -22.38
C ASP A 67 10.19 10.62 -21.83
N ALA A 68 10.94 10.32 -20.77
CA ALA A 68 10.96 9.00 -20.14
C ALA A 68 9.57 8.58 -19.63
N MET A 69 8.82 9.50 -19.01
CA MET A 69 7.46 9.24 -18.54
C MET A 69 6.48 9.03 -19.69
N ALA A 70 6.55 9.87 -20.73
CA ALA A 70 5.70 9.76 -21.90
C ALA A 70 5.95 8.44 -22.66
N LEU A 71 7.22 8.07 -22.84
CA LEU A 71 7.60 6.82 -23.48
C LEU A 71 7.15 5.61 -22.68
N LYS A 72 7.26 5.65 -21.34
CA LYS A 72 6.72 4.61 -20.48
C LYS A 72 5.22 4.46 -20.71
N ARG A 73 4.45 5.55 -20.62
CA ARG A 73 2.99 5.52 -20.87
C ARG A 73 2.63 4.96 -22.25
N ALA A 74 3.40 5.30 -23.28
CA ALA A 74 3.10 4.90 -24.66
C ALA A 74 3.55 3.46 -25.02
N LEU A 75 4.60 2.93 -24.39
CA LEU A 75 5.26 1.69 -24.79
C LEU A 75 5.18 0.57 -23.77
N HIS A 76 4.68 0.86 -22.56
CA HIS A 76 4.59 -0.10 -21.46
C HIS A 76 3.15 -0.57 -21.24
N ASP A 77 2.93 -1.86 -21.40
CA ASP A 77 1.73 -2.56 -20.96
C ASP A 77 1.92 -3.01 -19.49
N SER A 78 1.20 -2.35 -18.59
CA SER A 78 1.25 -2.65 -17.16
C SER A 78 0.74 -4.06 -16.81
N GLY A 79 -0.23 -4.59 -17.54
CA GLY A 79 -0.81 -5.91 -17.28
C GLY A 79 0.16 -7.02 -17.69
N ALA A 80 0.71 -6.92 -18.90
CA ALA A 80 1.73 -7.86 -19.36
C ALA A 80 2.99 -7.83 -18.48
N HIS A 81 3.40 -6.65 -18.00
CA HIS A 81 4.54 -6.52 -17.09
C HIS A 81 4.29 -7.19 -15.73
N GLN A 82 3.11 -6.99 -15.13
CA GLN A 82 2.77 -7.60 -13.84
C GLN A 82 2.73 -9.13 -13.92
N GLN A 83 2.23 -9.69 -15.02
CA GLN A 83 2.20 -11.15 -15.24
C GLN A 83 3.61 -11.73 -15.44
N ALA A 84 4.52 -10.96 -16.03
CA ALA A 84 5.88 -11.40 -16.30
C ALA A 84 6.86 -11.17 -15.13
N LEU A 85 6.41 -10.52 -14.04
CA LEU A 85 7.28 -10.08 -12.97
C LEU A 85 7.78 -11.27 -12.11
N PRO A 86 9.10 -11.44 -11.94
CA PRO A 86 9.64 -12.47 -11.06
C PRO A 86 9.27 -12.25 -9.58
N PRO A 87 9.13 -13.32 -8.77
CA PRO A 87 8.82 -13.23 -7.34
C PRO A 87 10.01 -12.74 -6.50
N GLY A 88 11.24 -13.04 -6.92
CA GLY A 88 12.48 -12.68 -6.22
C GLY A 88 12.73 -11.17 -6.20
N SER A 89 13.23 -10.66 -5.07
CA SER A 89 13.43 -9.23 -4.86
C SER A 89 14.49 -8.63 -5.78
N LYS A 90 15.58 -9.35 -6.08
CA LYS A 90 16.65 -8.86 -6.95
C LYS A 90 16.23 -8.95 -8.41
N ALA A 91 15.65 -10.09 -8.81
CA ALA A 91 15.14 -10.27 -10.16
C ALA A 91 14.07 -9.22 -10.50
N ARG A 92 13.17 -8.90 -9.55
CA ARG A 92 12.18 -7.84 -9.71
C ARG A 92 12.80 -6.46 -9.92
N GLN A 93 13.83 -6.09 -9.14
CA GLN A 93 14.54 -4.81 -9.32
C GLN A 93 15.22 -4.72 -10.69
N ILE A 94 15.83 -5.81 -11.17
CA ILE A 94 16.41 -5.89 -12.51
C ILE A 94 15.30 -5.73 -13.55
N PHE A 95 14.19 -6.44 -13.38
CA PHE A 95 13.06 -6.43 -14.31
C PHE A 95 12.44 -5.05 -14.48
N GLU A 96 12.19 -4.34 -13.37
CA GLU A 96 11.65 -2.99 -13.37
C GLU A 96 12.64 -1.98 -13.99
N ALA A 97 13.94 -2.07 -13.65
CA ALA A 97 14.97 -1.16 -14.16
C ALA A 97 15.22 -1.34 -15.67
N VAL A 98 15.26 -2.60 -16.14
CA VAL A 98 15.50 -2.94 -17.54
C VAL A 98 14.28 -2.62 -18.41
N GLU A 99 13.06 -2.80 -17.89
CA GLU A 99 11.84 -2.37 -18.61
C GLU A 99 11.79 -0.85 -18.79
N GLN A 100 12.15 -0.09 -17.76
CA GLN A 100 12.28 1.37 -17.88
C GLN A 100 13.31 1.74 -18.95
N ALA A 101 14.48 1.08 -18.95
CA ALA A 101 15.52 1.29 -19.94
C ALA A 101 15.08 0.92 -21.36
N ARG A 102 14.25 -0.12 -21.54
CA ARG A 102 13.67 -0.50 -22.83
C ARG A 102 12.80 0.62 -23.41
N CYS A 103 11.86 1.15 -22.63
CA CYS A 103 10.99 2.24 -23.09
C CYS A 103 11.80 3.48 -23.48
N GLU A 104 12.76 3.87 -22.65
CA GLU A 104 13.66 5.00 -22.89
C GLU A 104 14.53 4.79 -24.14
N ALA A 105 15.10 3.59 -24.30
CA ALA A 105 15.99 3.24 -25.41
C ALA A 105 15.26 3.19 -26.76
N LEU A 106 14.03 2.64 -26.80
CA LEU A 106 13.20 2.65 -28.00
C LEU A 106 12.88 4.09 -28.44
N GLY A 107 12.55 4.97 -27.49
CA GLY A 107 12.31 6.38 -27.77
C GLY A 107 13.56 7.12 -28.24
N ALA A 108 14.70 6.89 -27.58
CA ALA A 108 15.99 7.47 -27.96
C ALA A 108 16.44 7.02 -29.35
N ARG A 109 16.20 5.75 -29.71
CA ARG A 109 16.50 5.20 -31.05
C ARG A 109 15.62 5.82 -32.14
N ALA A 110 14.34 6.06 -31.83
CA ALA A 110 13.40 6.65 -32.78
C ALA A 110 13.59 8.17 -32.96
N MET A 111 13.97 8.88 -31.90
CA MET A 111 14.02 10.33 -31.86
C MET A 111 15.33 10.81 -31.23
N LYS A 112 16.26 11.31 -32.06
CA LYS A 112 17.59 11.75 -31.61
C LYS A 112 17.53 12.80 -30.49
N GLY A 113 16.63 13.78 -30.60
CA GLY A 113 16.47 14.82 -29.56
C GLY A 113 16.00 14.26 -28.21
N VAL A 114 15.13 13.24 -28.23
CA VAL A 114 14.72 12.51 -27.03
C VAL A 114 15.91 11.73 -26.45
N GLY A 115 16.75 11.13 -27.31
CA GLY A 115 17.99 10.50 -26.89
C GLY A 115 18.95 11.45 -26.16
N GLU A 116 19.11 12.68 -26.65
CA GLU A 116 19.91 13.73 -25.99
C GLU A 116 19.31 14.14 -24.64
N ASN A 117 17.99 14.34 -24.58
CA ASN A 117 17.27 14.67 -23.34
C ASN A 117 17.38 13.57 -22.27
N ILE A 118 17.12 12.31 -22.66
CA ILE A 118 17.25 11.14 -21.77
C ILE A 118 18.69 11.00 -21.28
N THR A 119 19.69 11.24 -22.14
CA THR A 119 21.11 11.22 -21.73
C THR A 119 21.39 12.27 -20.67
N ALA A 120 20.90 13.51 -20.84
CA ALA A 120 21.05 14.57 -19.84
C ALA A 120 20.35 14.24 -18.50
N MET A 121 19.19 13.59 -18.55
CA MET A 121 18.50 13.08 -17.35
C MET A 121 19.31 12.00 -16.65
N LEU A 122 19.81 11.01 -17.39
CA LEU A 122 20.63 9.93 -16.84
C LEU A 122 21.91 10.49 -16.22
N GLU A 123 22.58 11.45 -16.88
CA GLU A 123 23.75 12.10 -16.31
C GLU A 123 23.49 12.72 -14.94
N GLU A 124 22.38 13.44 -14.77
CA GLU A 124 21.99 13.98 -13.48
C GLU A 124 21.71 12.88 -12.45
N ARG A 125 20.98 11.83 -12.82
CA ARG A 125 20.62 10.72 -11.91
C ARG A 125 21.87 10.01 -11.37
N TYR A 126 22.80 9.64 -12.25
CA TYR A 126 24.02 8.92 -11.87
C TYR A 126 25.02 9.82 -11.12
N GLN A 127 25.09 11.12 -11.45
CA GLN A 127 25.87 12.09 -10.67
C GLN A 127 25.34 12.25 -9.24
N ARG A 128 24.02 12.43 -9.07
CA ARG A 128 23.40 12.57 -7.75
C ARG A 128 23.57 11.32 -6.88
N SER A 129 23.62 10.15 -7.50
CA SER A 129 23.79 8.86 -6.80
C SER A 129 25.24 8.58 -6.40
N GLY A 130 26.21 9.40 -6.85
CA GLY A 130 27.63 9.24 -6.52
C GLY A 130 28.36 8.12 -7.27
N PHE A 131 27.69 7.49 -8.24
CA PHE A 131 28.14 6.28 -8.95
C PHE A 131 29.38 6.47 -9.84
N GLN A 132 29.78 7.72 -10.08
CA GLN A 132 30.94 8.03 -10.92
C GLN A 132 32.27 7.61 -10.27
N GLN A 133 32.33 7.54 -8.93
CA GLN A 133 33.52 7.18 -8.15
C GLN A 133 33.40 5.80 -7.48
N SER A 134 32.34 5.05 -7.77
CA SER A 134 32.12 3.73 -7.20
C SER A 134 33.15 2.73 -7.75
N GLU A 135 34.01 2.22 -6.88
CA GLU A 135 34.96 1.13 -7.17
C GLU A 135 34.53 -0.20 -6.53
N ASP A 136 33.50 -0.19 -5.68
CA ASP A 136 33.02 -1.35 -4.91
C ASP A 136 31.62 -1.80 -5.37
N ARG A 137 31.42 -3.13 -5.47
CA ARG A 137 30.16 -3.81 -5.82
C ARG A 137 29.01 -3.47 -4.87
N GLN A 138 29.31 -3.15 -3.62
CA GLN A 138 28.29 -2.74 -2.64
C GLN A 138 27.68 -1.36 -2.96
N SER A 139 28.44 -0.50 -3.64
CA SER A 139 28.02 0.87 -3.98
C SER A 139 27.42 1.00 -5.39
N ALA A 140 27.46 -0.08 -6.18
CA ALA A 140 27.03 -0.10 -7.58
C ALA A 140 25.92 -1.15 -7.79
N PRO A 141 24.64 -0.75 -7.87
CA PRO A 141 23.53 -1.67 -8.05
C PRO A 141 23.62 -2.46 -9.37
N LEU A 142 23.47 -3.78 -9.30
CA LEU A 142 23.48 -4.67 -10.46
C LEU A 142 22.35 -4.33 -11.46
N SER A 143 21.18 -3.94 -10.96
CA SER A 143 20.03 -3.54 -11.79
C SER A 143 20.32 -2.34 -12.69
N ASP A 144 21.04 -1.34 -12.18
CA ASP A 144 21.43 -0.16 -12.94
C ASP A 144 22.50 -0.51 -13.99
N ALA A 145 23.45 -1.40 -13.67
CA ALA A 145 24.45 -1.87 -14.63
C ALA A 145 23.81 -2.60 -15.82
N ILE A 146 22.89 -3.53 -15.57
CA ILE A 146 22.17 -4.26 -16.62
C ILE A 146 21.31 -3.29 -17.45
N ALA A 147 20.57 -2.39 -16.81
CA ALA A 147 19.75 -1.38 -17.49
C ALA A 147 20.58 -0.51 -18.45
N MET A 148 21.79 -0.09 -18.04
CA MET A 148 22.70 0.68 -18.89
C MET A 148 23.26 -0.12 -20.05
N LEU A 149 23.61 -1.40 -19.85
CA LEU A 149 24.03 -2.29 -20.94
C LEU A 149 22.92 -2.52 -21.96
N VAL A 150 21.70 -2.80 -21.50
CA VAL A 150 20.55 -2.98 -22.38
C VAL A 150 20.26 -1.72 -23.19
N ARG A 151 20.33 -0.54 -22.55
CA ARG A 151 20.22 0.75 -23.25
C ARG A 151 21.29 0.90 -24.32
N GLU A 152 22.55 0.62 -24.00
CA GLU A 152 23.68 0.71 -24.95
C GLU A 152 23.46 -0.21 -26.16
N ARG A 153 23.02 -1.45 -25.95
CA ARG A 153 22.73 -2.41 -27.03
C ARG A 153 21.56 -1.97 -27.91
N ILE A 154 20.47 -1.50 -27.32
CA ILE A 154 19.28 -1.06 -28.09
C ILE A 154 19.56 0.24 -28.87
N THR A 155 20.26 1.21 -28.26
CA THR A 155 20.49 2.53 -28.86
C THR A 155 21.77 2.64 -29.69
N GLY A 156 22.74 1.74 -29.49
CA GLY A 156 24.09 1.84 -30.05
C GLY A 156 24.90 3.02 -29.50
N THR A 157 24.43 3.68 -28.44
CA THR A 157 25.09 4.84 -27.84
C THR A 157 25.76 4.43 -26.53
N ALA A 158 27.02 4.80 -26.34
CA ALA A 158 27.77 4.50 -25.14
C ALA A 158 27.07 5.02 -23.86
N THR A 159 27.29 4.34 -22.74
CA THR A 159 26.83 4.79 -21.43
C THR A 159 27.39 6.16 -21.06
N PRO A 160 26.62 7.03 -20.37
CA PRO A 160 27.11 8.35 -19.93
C PRO A 160 28.34 8.25 -19.00
N ASP A 161 29.20 9.27 -19.03
CA ASP A 161 30.44 9.30 -18.22
C ASP A 161 30.18 9.18 -16.71
N SER A 162 29.03 9.63 -16.24
CA SER A 162 28.60 9.53 -14.84
C SER A 162 28.30 8.09 -14.39
N ALA A 163 27.97 7.19 -15.32
CA ALA A 163 27.72 5.77 -15.05
C ALA A 163 28.99 4.92 -15.13
N ARG A 164 30.14 5.52 -15.46
CA ARG A 164 31.41 4.80 -15.72
C ARG A 164 31.86 3.93 -14.54
N GLY A 165 31.68 4.37 -13.29
CA GLY A 165 32.05 3.58 -12.11
C GLY A 165 31.30 2.25 -12.04
N VAL A 166 29.96 2.32 -12.12
CA VAL A 166 29.08 1.13 -12.17
C VAL A 166 29.44 0.21 -13.33
N MET A 167 29.69 0.77 -14.51
CA MET A 167 30.07 0.00 -15.69
C MET A 167 31.45 -0.67 -15.55
N ASN A 168 32.43 -0.01 -14.94
CA ASN A 168 33.76 -0.59 -14.72
C ASN A 168 33.72 -1.80 -13.78
N VAL A 169 32.82 -1.81 -12.80
CA VAL A 169 32.68 -2.89 -11.82
C VAL A 169 32.01 -4.12 -12.43
N TRP A 170 30.98 -3.93 -13.26
CA TRP A 170 30.07 -5.01 -13.67
C TRP A 170 30.13 -5.42 -15.14
N ARG A 171 30.66 -4.58 -16.04
CA ARG A 171 30.56 -4.84 -17.49
C ARG A 171 31.21 -6.17 -17.89
N GLU A 172 32.43 -6.44 -17.44
CA GLU A 172 33.17 -7.64 -17.83
C GLU A 172 32.44 -8.92 -17.35
N ASP A 173 31.99 -8.93 -16.09
CA ASP A 173 31.25 -10.05 -15.50
C ASP A 173 29.92 -10.30 -16.23
N ILE A 174 29.13 -9.24 -16.48
CA ILE A 174 27.83 -9.36 -17.15
C ILE A 174 28.01 -9.78 -18.62
N GLU A 175 28.97 -9.20 -19.35
CA GLU A 175 29.21 -9.55 -20.75
C GLU A 175 29.75 -10.98 -20.89
N SER A 176 30.57 -11.44 -19.95
CA SER A 176 31.06 -12.82 -19.91
C SER A 176 29.94 -13.83 -19.61
N ALA A 177 29.01 -13.48 -18.71
CA ALA A 177 27.94 -14.37 -18.30
C ALA A 177 26.77 -14.39 -19.29
N ALA A 178 26.28 -13.21 -19.69
CA ALA A 178 25.01 -13.04 -20.40
C ALA A 178 25.13 -12.22 -21.70
N GLY A 179 26.33 -12.05 -22.28
CA GLY A 179 26.53 -11.18 -23.45
C GLY A 179 25.67 -11.54 -24.66
N LYS A 180 25.52 -12.83 -24.97
CA LYS A 180 24.69 -13.30 -26.10
C LYS A 180 23.20 -13.16 -25.84
N THR A 181 22.76 -13.41 -24.62
CA THR A 181 21.35 -13.27 -24.22
C THR A 181 20.95 -11.80 -24.13
N LEU A 182 21.88 -10.90 -23.77
CA LEU A 182 21.68 -9.45 -23.88
C LEU A 182 21.51 -8.97 -25.32
N ASP A 183 22.23 -9.57 -26.28
CA ASP A 183 22.02 -9.29 -27.71
C ASP A 183 20.63 -9.72 -28.18
N ALA A 184 20.22 -10.95 -27.83
CA ALA A 184 18.87 -11.44 -28.12
C ALA A 184 17.78 -10.59 -27.45
N LEU A 185 18.02 -10.13 -26.22
CA LEU A 185 17.12 -9.23 -25.49
C LEU A 185 16.97 -7.89 -26.22
N ALA A 186 18.06 -7.32 -26.74
CA ALA A 186 18.03 -6.08 -27.50
C ALA A 186 17.26 -6.22 -28.82
N ASP A 187 17.38 -7.37 -29.50
CA ASP A 187 16.60 -7.70 -30.71
C ASP A 187 15.10 -7.83 -30.41
N ALA A 188 14.74 -8.37 -29.23
CA ALA A 188 13.37 -8.51 -28.77
C ALA A 188 12.72 -7.21 -28.25
N ALA A 189 13.48 -6.11 -28.11
CA ALA A 189 13.01 -4.85 -27.53
C ALA A 189 11.66 -4.30 -28.05
N PRO A 190 11.30 -4.42 -29.36
CA PRO A 190 10.02 -3.93 -29.86
C PRO A 190 8.79 -4.64 -29.31
N ASP A 191 8.91 -5.89 -28.85
CA ASP A 191 7.82 -6.71 -28.30
C ASP A 191 8.05 -6.93 -26.81
N GLN A 192 7.17 -6.36 -25.97
CA GLN A 192 7.32 -6.41 -24.52
C GLN A 192 7.24 -7.83 -23.94
N GLN A 193 6.42 -8.71 -24.53
CA GLN A 193 6.30 -10.10 -24.04
C GLN A 193 7.53 -10.92 -24.42
N ALA A 194 8.02 -10.77 -25.65
CA ALA A 194 9.25 -11.42 -26.09
C ALA A 194 10.46 -10.90 -25.29
N PHE A 195 10.51 -9.59 -25.03
CA PHE A 195 11.53 -8.96 -24.20
C PHE A 195 11.51 -9.48 -22.75
N ALA A 196 10.33 -9.61 -22.16
CA ALA A 196 10.16 -10.17 -20.82
C ALA A 196 10.67 -11.62 -20.72
N LYS A 197 10.41 -12.46 -21.74
CA LYS A 197 10.93 -13.83 -21.81
C LYS A 197 12.46 -13.85 -21.95
N ALA A 198 13.01 -13.04 -22.87
CA ALA A 198 14.46 -12.93 -23.03
C ALA A 198 15.16 -12.39 -21.77
N LEU A 199 14.51 -11.52 -21.01
CA LEU A 199 15.06 -10.98 -19.76
C LEU A 199 15.15 -12.05 -18.66
N ARG A 200 14.22 -13.01 -18.63
CA ARG A 200 14.33 -14.16 -17.72
C ARG A 200 15.56 -15.02 -18.05
N GLU A 201 15.85 -15.24 -19.34
CA GLU A 201 17.08 -15.93 -19.76
C GLU A 201 18.34 -15.18 -19.32
N VAL A 202 18.37 -13.84 -19.43
CA VAL A 202 19.48 -13.04 -18.90
C VAL A 202 19.62 -13.20 -17.38
N ILE A 203 18.52 -13.25 -16.63
CA ILE A 203 18.55 -13.46 -15.17
C ILE A 203 19.07 -14.88 -14.82
N ARG A 204 18.72 -15.90 -15.63
CA ARG A 204 19.27 -17.26 -15.50
C ARG A 204 20.78 -17.30 -15.73
N ASP A 205 21.25 -16.68 -16.81
CA ASP A 205 22.69 -16.64 -17.15
C ASP A 205 23.53 -15.91 -16.10
N LEU A 206 22.91 -15.00 -15.33
CA LEU A 206 23.55 -14.27 -14.22
C LEU A 206 23.53 -15.04 -12.89
N ASP A 207 23.20 -16.34 -12.90
CA ASP A 207 23.13 -17.21 -11.71
C ASP A 207 22.11 -16.71 -10.67
N LEU A 208 21.03 -16.09 -11.15
CA LEU A 208 19.91 -15.61 -10.33
C LEU A 208 18.63 -16.43 -10.62
N ALA A 209 18.78 -17.69 -11.04
CA ALA A 209 17.66 -18.56 -11.37
C ALA A 209 16.70 -18.78 -10.18
N ASP A 210 17.23 -18.88 -8.97
CA ASP A 210 16.43 -19.02 -7.73
C ASP A 210 15.48 -17.83 -7.49
N GLU A 211 15.80 -16.65 -8.03
CA GLU A 211 14.97 -15.44 -7.92
C GLU A 211 13.81 -15.42 -8.92
N LEU A 212 13.79 -16.32 -9.91
CA LEU A 212 12.69 -16.48 -10.87
C LEU A 212 11.53 -17.30 -10.29
N GLY A 213 11.77 -18.04 -9.20
CA GLY A 213 10.84 -19.00 -8.62
C GLY A 213 10.77 -20.31 -9.42
N ASP A 214 10.16 -21.34 -8.84
CA ASP A 214 9.90 -22.61 -9.53
C ASP A 214 8.95 -22.35 -10.71
N GLU A 215 9.49 -22.11 -11.89
CA GLU A 215 8.72 -22.17 -13.11
C GLU A 215 8.32 -23.64 -13.31
N ALA A 216 7.02 -23.93 -13.19
CA ALA A 216 6.46 -25.11 -13.82
C ALA A 216 6.82 -25.02 -15.31
N GLU A 217 7.67 -25.94 -15.76
CA GLU A 217 8.07 -26.08 -17.16
C GLU A 217 6.83 -26.01 -18.07
N GLU A 218 6.66 -24.90 -18.78
CA GLU A 218 5.84 -24.88 -20.00
C GLU A 218 6.75 -25.28 -21.16
N ASP A 219 6.62 -26.54 -21.61
CA ASP A 219 6.64 -26.86 -23.04
C ASP A 219 6.13 -28.30 -23.28
N GLN A 220 4.84 -28.40 -23.64
CA GLN A 220 4.43 -29.22 -24.78
C GLN A 220 3.06 -28.74 -25.32
N PRO A 221 2.89 -28.66 -26.64
CA PRO A 221 1.67 -28.15 -27.25
C PRO A 221 0.63 -29.27 -27.35
N ASP A 222 -0.51 -29.13 -26.68
CA ASP A 222 -1.69 -29.93 -26.98
C ASP A 222 -2.80 -29.04 -27.53
N GLU A 223 -3.08 -29.27 -28.81
CA GLU A 223 -4.33 -28.91 -29.46
C GLU A 223 -5.50 -29.59 -28.71
N THR A 224 -6.42 -28.83 -28.12
CA THR A 224 -7.88 -29.01 -28.31
C THR A 224 -8.73 -28.02 -27.49
N GLU A 225 -9.55 -27.28 -28.25
CA GLU A 225 -10.93 -26.85 -28.00
C GLU A 225 -11.41 -26.34 -26.62
N ASP A 226 -11.77 -25.04 -26.65
CA ASP A 226 -13.04 -24.46 -26.21
C ASP A 226 -13.59 -24.80 -24.81
N SER A 227 -13.53 -23.82 -23.91
CA SER A 227 -14.71 -23.43 -23.13
C SER A 227 -14.47 -22.10 -22.42
N GLY A 228 -15.17 -21.07 -22.91
CA GLY A 228 -15.18 -19.74 -22.31
C GLY A 228 -15.84 -19.69 -20.92
N VAL A 229 -15.33 -18.79 -20.09
CA VAL A 229 -16.15 -18.03 -19.14
C VAL A 229 -15.60 -16.61 -19.08
N GLU A 230 -16.49 -15.67 -19.42
CA GLU A 230 -16.30 -14.24 -19.51
C GLU A 230 -16.10 -13.60 -18.12
N ASN A 231 -15.13 -12.69 -18.00
CA ASN A 231 -15.10 -11.66 -16.97
C ASN A 231 -16.22 -10.64 -17.23
N PRO A 232 -16.99 -10.18 -16.23
CA PRO A 232 -17.83 -9.00 -16.38
C PRO A 232 -16.97 -7.71 -16.34
N PRO A 233 -17.35 -6.65 -17.08
CA PRO A 233 -16.57 -5.43 -17.21
C PRO A 233 -16.81 -4.43 -16.07
N GLU A 234 -15.79 -3.63 -15.79
CA GLU A 234 -15.90 -2.34 -15.10
C GLU A 234 -16.55 -1.30 -16.04
N ASP A 235 -17.54 -0.57 -15.52
CA ASP A 235 -17.93 0.75 -16.04
C ASP A 235 -17.54 1.78 -14.98
N GLY A 236 -16.68 2.72 -15.38
CA GLY A 236 -16.47 3.99 -14.69
C GLY A 236 -17.30 5.07 -15.35
N ASP A 237 -17.76 6.03 -14.55
CA ASP A 237 -17.95 7.40 -15.03
C ASP A 237 -17.54 8.37 -13.92
N SER A 238 -16.90 9.44 -14.37
CA SER A 238 -16.14 10.46 -13.66
C SER A 238 -17.00 11.47 -12.91
N ASP A 239 -16.40 12.17 -11.93
CA ASP A 239 -16.31 13.63 -12.02
C ASP A 239 -15.33 14.21 -10.98
N ASP A 240 -14.54 15.14 -11.51
CA ASP A 240 -13.48 15.96 -10.94
C ASP A 240 -13.91 16.86 -9.75
N ASP A 241 -12.96 17.23 -8.90
CA ASP A 241 -12.30 18.55 -9.05
C ASP A 241 -11.53 19.01 -7.79
N ASP A 242 -10.26 19.33 -8.06
CA ASP A 242 -9.37 20.37 -7.54
C ASP A 242 -9.11 20.64 -6.04
N GLY A 243 -7.80 20.68 -5.74
CA GLY A 243 -7.19 22.01 -5.63
C GLY A 243 -6.25 22.28 -4.45
N ASN A 244 -4.94 22.27 -4.78
CA ASN A 244 -3.86 23.15 -4.29
C ASN A 244 -3.25 22.95 -2.89
N GLU A 245 -1.96 22.60 -2.82
CA GLU A 245 -0.74 23.47 -2.96
C GLU A 245 -0.53 24.32 -1.69
N GLY A 246 0.62 24.34 -1.05
CA GLY A 246 1.94 23.80 -1.34
C GLY A 246 2.96 24.49 -0.42
N GLU A 247 4.20 24.04 -0.54
CA GLU A 247 5.44 24.74 -0.17
C GLU A 247 5.85 24.83 1.31
N ASP A 248 7.11 24.72 1.70
CA ASP A 248 8.33 24.23 1.03
C ASP A 248 9.47 24.22 2.08
N SER A 249 10.50 23.45 1.76
CA SER A 249 11.93 23.70 1.99
C SER A 249 12.57 23.79 3.40
N GLN A 250 13.62 22.95 3.51
CA GLN A 250 14.96 23.25 4.05
C GLN A 250 15.14 23.22 5.59
N GLU A 251 16.23 22.73 6.18
CA GLU A 251 17.57 22.42 5.69
C GLU A 251 18.35 21.56 6.74
N ARG A 252 19.12 20.59 6.23
CA ARG A 252 20.54 20.29 6.51
C ARG A 252 21.11 19.76 7.85
N SER A 253 22.13 18.92 7.58
CA SER A 253 23.41 18.65 8.27
C SER A 253 23.42 17.55 9.33
N ASP A 254 24.01 16.39 9.06
CA ASP A 254 25.43 16.02 8.86
C ASP A 254 26.26 15.96 10.14
N ALA A 255 26.83 14.78 10.39
CA ALA A 255 28.12 14.44 11.05
C ALA A 255 27.98 13.03 11.67
N SER A 256 28.46 11.95 11.04
CA SER A 256 29.85 11.52 10.83
C SER A 256 30.62 11.19 12.13
N GLY A 257 31.26 10.01 12.12
CA GLY A 257 32.16 9.49 13.17
C GLY A 257 31.98 7.98 13.36
N THR A 258 32.63 7.09 12.57
CA THR A 258 33.97 6.48 12.79
C THR A 258 34.07 5.72 14.13
N ALA A 259 34.65 4.54 14.30
CA ALA A 259 35.28 3.48 13.48
C ALA A 259 35.69 2.36 14.48
N ALA A 260 36.07 1.18 13.96
CA ALA A 260 36.85 0.11 14.61
C ALA A 260 36.10 -0.76 15.66
N ASP A 261 36.24 -2.10 15.75
CA ASP A 261 37.32 -3.00 15.34
C ASP A 261 36.78 -4.42 14.98
N GLU A 262 37.64 -5.13 14.25
CA GLU A 262 37.61 -6.52 13.79
C GLU A 262 37.48 -7.56 14.92
N GLU A 263 36.91 -8.73 14.64
CA GLU A 263 37.59 -10.00 14.90
C GLU A 263 36.90 -11.18 14.18
N ASP A 264 37.74 -11.90 13.45
CA ASP A 264 37.52 -13.04 12.58
C ASP A 264 37.53 -14.35 13.41
N ILE A 265 36.55 -15.23 13.21
CA ILE A 265 36.67 -16.64 13.62
C ILE A 265 36.09 -17.53 12.51
N SER A 266 37.01 -18.09 11.74
CA SER A 266 36.81 -19.24 10.88
C SER A 266 36.58 -20.53 11.69
N PHE A 267 35.65 -21.36 11.26
CA PHE A 267 35.70 -22.80 11.52
C PHE A 267 35.14 -23.55 10.30
N ALA A 268 36.01 -24.31 9.65
CA ALA A 268 35.68 -25.27 8.62
C ALA A 268 35.49 -26.66 9.24
N GLU A 269 34.87 -27.52 8.43
CA GLU A 269 34.89 -28.98 8.43
C GLU A 269 33.89 -29.78 9.32
N ASP A 270 32.93 -30.35 8.58
CA ASP A 270 32.77 -31.79 8.36
C ASP A 270 31.67 -32.52 9.15
N SER A 271 30.73 -33.11 8.41
CA SER A 271 30.11 -34.41 8.72
C SER A 271 29.14 -34.82 7.61
N GLN A 272 29.66 -35.66 6.72
CA GLN A 272 28.89 -36.56 5.88
C GLN A 272 28.07 -37.53 6.74
N THR A 273 26.80 -37.78 6.42
CA THR A 273 26.17 -39.10 6.61
C THR A 273 24.94 -39.25 5.73
N ARG A 274 25.13 -39.99 4.64
CA ARG A 274 24.10 -40.69 3.86
C ARG A 274 23.50 -41.82 4.71
N ILE A 275 22.17 -41.96 4.71
CA ILE A 275 21.50 -43.24 4.94
C ILE A 275 20.38 -43.35 3.88
N ASP A 276 20.56 -44.28 2.96
CA ASP A 276 19.55 -44.79 2.03
C ASP A 276 18.64 -45.80 2.73
N ALA A 277 17.36 -45.84 2.36
CA ALA A 277 16.52 -47.03 2.47
C ALA A 277 15.43 -47.00 1.38
N GLU A 278 15.47 -48.02 0.52
CA GLU A 278 14.65 -48.28 -0.68
C GLU A 278 13.26 -48.90 -0.33
N ASP A 279 12.24 -48.59 -1.16
CA ASP A 279 11.24 -49.45 -1.87
C ASP A 279 10.58 -50.67 -1.15
N GLU A 280 9.29 -51.06 -1.25
CA GLU A 280 8.09 -50.76 -2.08
C GLU A 280 6.87 -51.63 -1.50
N PRO A 281 5.74 -51.98 -2.18
CA PRO A 281 4.41 -51.31 -2.18
C PRO A 281 3.17 -52.20 -1.81
N GLY A 282 1.95 -51.64 -1.92
CA GLY A 282 0.63 -52.33 -2.01
C GLY A 282 -0.11 -52.48 -0.66
N ASP A 283 -1.39 -52.15 -0.46
CA ASP A 283 -2.57 -52.31 -1.31
C ASP A 283 -3.76 -51.45 -0.83
N THR A 284 -4.86 -51.54 -1.58
CA THR A 284 -6.00 -50.63 -1.82
C THR A 284 -7.10 -50.53 -0.75
N MET A 285 -7.82 -49.37 -0.75
CA MET A 285 -9.25 -49.07 -0.41
C MET A 285 -9.86 -49.71 0.87
N GLU A 286 -10.62 -49.03 1.74
CA GLU A 286 -11.82 -48.23 1.46
C GLU A 286 -12.34 -47.54 2.75
N ALA A 287 -13.32 -46.65 2.59
CA ALA A 287 -13.77 -45.67 3.57
C ALA A 287 -14.44 -46.21 4.86
N ALA A 288 -14.04 -45.64 6.00
CA ALA A 288 -14.94 -45.34 7.12
C ALA A 288 -14.34 -44.16 7.91
N ARG A 289 -15.01 -43.00 7.92
CA ARG A 289 -14.73 -41.95 8.91
C ARG A 289 -15.64 -42.16 10.13
N PRO A 290 -15.18 -42.82 11.20
CA PRO A 290 -15.69 -42.55 12.53
C PRO A 290 -14.55 -41.95 13.39
N ASN A 291 -14.85 -40.84 14.05
CA ASN A 291 -13.97 -40.11 14.98
C ASN A 291 -12.75 -39.40 14.38
N TRP A 292 -13.01 -38.27 13.69
CA TRP A 292 -12.05 -37.18 13.77
C TRP A 292 -12.08 -36.62 15.20
N VAL A 293 -11.17 -37.13 16.03
CA VAL A 293 -10.79 -36.45 17.28
C VAL A 293 -9.76 -35.40 16.86
N PRO A 294 -10.00 -34.09 17.07
CA PRO A 294 -8.97 -33.10 16.81
C PRO A 294 -7.71 -33.50 17.59
N PRO A 295 -6.51 -33.42 17.00
CA PRO A 295 -5.29 -33.77 17.72
C PRO A 295 -5.22 -32.94 19.00
N LYS A 296 -5.30 -33.60 20.16
CA LYS A 296 -4.95 -32.99 21.43
C LYS A 296 -3.44 -32.88 21.48
N GLY A 297 -2.94 -31.75 21.02
CA GLY A 297 -1.57 -31.29 21.14
C GLY A 297 -1.55 -29.83 20.71
N ASP A 298 -1.01 -28.95 21.57
CA ASP A 298 -0.74 -27.58 21.16
C ASP A 298 0.13 -27.63 19.90
N ASP A 299 -0.27 -26.93 18.84
CA ASP A 299 0.57 -26.76 17.67
C ASP A 299 1.94 -26.25 18.16
N PRO A 300 3.03 -27.01 17.96
CA PRO A 300 4.36 -26.62 18.44
C PRO A 300 4.80 -25.27 17.85
N ASN A 301 4.21 -24.84 16.74
CA ASN A 301 4.44 -23.56 16.08
C ASN A 301 3.39 -22.49 16.40
N ALA A 302 2.48 -22.73 17.35
CA ALA A 302 1.55 -21.71 17.83
C ALA A 302 2.29 -20.62 18.62
N TYR A 303 1.81 -19.39 18.50
CA TYR A 303 2.36 -18.26 19.26
C TYR A 303 2.23 -18.48 20.77
N LYS A 304 3.36 -18.39 21.46
CA LYS A 304 3.53 -18.50 22.90
C LYS A 304 4.15 -17.23 23.48
N VAL A 305 3.79 -16.96 24.72
CA VAL A 305 4.35 -15.89 25.55
C VAL A 305 5.10 -16.54 26.70
N PHE A 306 6.35 -16.17 26.90
CA PHE A 306 7.16 -16.74 27.99
C PHE A 306 6.59 -16.36 29.36
N THR A 307 6.33 -15.07 29.57
CA THR A 307 5.70 -14.54 30.79
C THR A 307 5.01 -13.23 30.50
N THR A 308 3.88 -12.99 31.16
CA THR A 308 3.15 -11.70 31.12
C THR A 308 3.36 -10.88 32.38
N ARG A 309 4.22 -11.34 33.30
CA ARG A 309 4.37 -10.75 34.64
C ARG A 309 4.86 -9.30 34.62
N HIS A 310 5.62 -8.94 33.61
CA HIS A 310 6.25 -7.62 33.50
C HIS A 310 5.56 -6.70 32.50
N ASP A 311 4.51 -7.18 31.83
CA ASP A 311 3.69 -6.38 30.93
C ASP A 311 2.93 -5.31 31.71
N GLU A 312 2.81 -4.13 31.11
CA GLU A 312 2.10 -3.03 31.75
C GLU A 312 1.06 -2.40 30.82
N MET A 313 -0.08 -2.05 31.41
CA MET A 313 -1.10 -1.21 30.81
C MET A 313 -1.19 0.07 31.64
N ILE A 314 -0.90 1.21 31.03
CA ILE A 314 -0.74 2.48 31.76
C ILE A 314 -1.42 3.64 31.04
N GLY A 315 -2.02 4.55 31.81
CA GLY A 315 -2.53 5.82 31.29
C GLY A 315 -1.40 6.80 31.00
N ALA A 316 -1.57 7.62 29.95
CA ALA A 316 -0.57 8.61 29.59
C ALA A 316 -0.27 9.63 30.71
N ASP A 317 -1.28 9.97 31.50
CA ASP A 317 -1.25 10.84 32.69
C ASP A 317 -0.48 10.23 33.88
N THR A 318 -0.41 8.90 33.94
CA THR A 318 0.37 8.20 34.98
C THR A 318 1.84 8.08 34.56
N LEU A 319 2.11 7.94 33.25
CA LEU A 319 3.47 7.79 32.74
C LEU A 319 4.26 9.11 32.78
N CYS A 320 3.58 10.25 32.60
CA CYS A 320 4.19 11.58 32.52
C CYS A 320 3.36 12.60 33.30
N GLY A 321 4.03 13.49 34.04
CA GLY A 321 3.35 14.49 34.87
C GLY A 321 2.58 15.51 34.03
N GLY A 322 1.49 16.05 34.58
CA GLY A 322 0.59 16.96 33.84
C GLY A 322 1.27 18.20 33.27
N GLU A 323 2.27 18.76 33.95
CA GLU A 323 3.03 19.93 33.46
C GLU A 323 3.93 19.57 32.27
N GLU A 324 4.60 18.42 32.31
CA GLU A 324 5.43 17.91 31.23
C GLU A 324 4.56 17.55 30.01
N LEU A 325 3.41 16.88 30.22
CA LEU A 325 2.42 16.63 29.18
C LEU A 325 1.92 17.93 28.53
N ALA A 326 1.65 18.97 29.31
CA ALA A 326 1.24 20.27 28.78
C ALA A 326 2.37 20.96 28.00
N ARG A 327 3.64 20.76 28.36
CA ARG A 327 4.79 21.24 27.58
C ARG A 327 4.91 20.48 26.26
N LEU A 328 4.94 19.15 26.30
CA LEU A 328 5.03 18.31 25.10
C LEU A 328 3.85 18.56 24.15
N ARG A 329 2.65 18.78 24.71
CA ARG A 329 1.47 19.13 23.92
C ARG A 329 1.64 20.48 23.21
N ARG A 330 2.23 21.49 23.85
CA ARG A 330 2.52 22.77 23.19
C ARG A 330 3.51 22.61 22.03
N THR A 331 4.51 21.74 22.19
CA THR A 331 5.44 21.40 21.10
C THR A 331 4.70 20.72 19.96
N LEU A 332 3.84 19.73 20.25
CA LEU A 332 3.00 19.09 19.25
C LEU A 332 2.12 20.13 18.52
N ASP A 333 1.44 21.00 19.27
CA ASP A 333 0.61 22.07 18.68
C ASP A 333 1.41 23.01 17.78
N GLN A 334 2.67 23.33 18.11
CA GLN A 334 3.53 24.14 17.26
C GLN A 334 3.83 23.46 15.92
N HIS A 335 4.10 22.15 15.92
CA HIS A 335 4.27 21.37 14.70
C HIS A 335 2.97 21.25 13.89
N LEU A 336 1.80 21.37 14.53
CA LEU A 336 0.49 21.30 13.87
C LEU A 336 0.00 22.64 13.30
N LYS A 337 0.61 23.79 13.65
CA LYS A 337 0.10 25.13 13.27
C LYS A 337 -0.01 25.36 11.76
N GLY A 338 0.76 24.68 10.92
CA GLY A 338 0.64 24.75 9.46
C GLY A 338 -0.52 23.92 8.89
N LEU A 339 -1.03 22.95 9.64
CA LEU A 339 -1.97 21.94 9.17
C LEU A 339 -3.42 22.23 9.59
N GLU A 340 -3.66 23.23 10.44
CA GLU A 340 -5.00 23.56 10.98
C GLU A 340 -6.04 23.83 9.89
N GLY A 341 -5.65 24.46 8.76
CA GLY A 341 -6.53 24.76 7.63
C GLY A 341 -6.99 23.53 6.86
N ALA A 342 -6.07 22.63 6.50
CA ALA A 342 -6.39 21.36 5.85
C ALA A 342 -7.26 20.47 6.76
N VAL A 343 -6.91 20.43 8.04
CA VAL A 343 -7.63 19.69 9.07
C VAL A 343 -9.05 20.21 9.29
N GLY A 344 -9.24 21.53 9.32
CA GLY A 344 -10.56 22.13 9.46
C GLY A 344 -11.47 21.80 8.27
N ARG A 345 -10.93 21.82 7.05
CA ARG A 345 -11.65 21.42 5.82
C ARG A 345 -12.05 19.95 5.85
N LEU A 346 -11.12 19.03 6.19
CA LEU A 346 -11.42 17.60 6.35
C LEU A 346 -12.49 17.39 7.41
N ALA A 347 -12.34 18.00 8.58
CA ALA A 347 -13.29 17.81 9.68
C ALA A 347 -14.71 18.22 9.26
N ASN A 348 -14.84 19.35 8.57
CA ASN A 348 -16.13 19.82 8.04
C ASN A 348 -16.67 18.96 6.90
N ARG A 349 -15.81 18.37 6.05
CA ARG A 349 -16.23 17.46 4.96
C ARG A 349 -16.70 16.12 5.52
N LEU A 350 -15.93 15.52 6.43
CA LEU A 350 -16.31 14.29 7.13
C LEU A 350 -17.58 14.52 7.95
N GLN A 351 -17.65 15.61 8.72
CA GLN A 351 -18.85 15.97 9.48
C GLN A 351 -20.06 16.12 8.56
N ARG A 352 -19.96 16.82 7.42
CA ARG A 352 -21.06 16.95 6.47
C ARG A 352 -21.48 15.60 5.88
N LYS A 353 -20.54 14.72 5.53
CA LYS A 353 -20.86 13.41 4.96
C LYS A 353 -21.51 12.48 6.00
N LEU A 354 -21.01 12.47 7.24
CA LEU A 354 -21.63 11.73 8.36
C LEU A 354 -23.01 12.31 8.72
N MET A 355 -23.18 13.63 8.72
CA MET A 355 -24.48 14.28 8.93
C MET A 355 -25.46 14.04 7.78
N ALA A 356 -24.97 13.89 6.54
CA ALA A 356 -25.80 13.54 5.39
C ALA A 356 -26.31 12.09 5.48
N GLN A 357 -25.50 11.16 5.97
CA GLN A 357 -25.94 9.79 6.29
C GLN A 357 -26.92 9.75 7.49
N GLN A 358 -26.86 10.74 8.37
CA GLN A 358 -27.88 10.97 9.41
C GLN A 358 -29.18 11.60 8.87
N SER A 359 -29.29 11.88 7.57
CA SER A 359 -30.53 12.43 7.02
C SER A 359 -31.66 11.42 7.19
N ARG A 360 -32.74 11.92 7.80
CA ARG A 360 -33.89 11.16 8.26
C ARG A 360 -34.55 10.46 7.08
N SER A 361 -34.64 9.14 7.13
CA SER A 361 -35.48 8.39 6.20
C SER A 361 -36.94 8.50 6.66
N TRP A 362 -37.85 8.59 5.69
CA TRP A 362 -39.28 8.60 5.93
C TRP A 362 -39.85 7.27 5.45
N ALA A 363 -40.46 6.51 6.34
CA ALA A 363 -41.28 5.37 5.97
C ALA A 363 -42.64 5.91 5.50
N PHE A 364 -43.01 5.69 4.24
CA PHE A 364 -44.31 6.07 3.68
C PHE A 364 -45.28 4.89 3.72
N ASP A 365 -46.55 5.15 3.41
CA ASP A 365 -47.62 4.15 3.40
C ASP A 365 -47.71 3.39 4.75
N GLN A 366 -47.61 4.11 5.87
CA GLN A 366 -47.80 3.54 7.20
C GLN A 366 -49.28 3.59 7.62
N GLU A 367 -49.68 2.66 8.49
CA GLU A 367 -51.03 2.63 9.09
C GLU A 367 -51.22 3.72 10.14
N GLU A 368 -50.14 4.18 10.78
CA GLU A 368 -50.10 5.23 11.78
C GLU A 368 -48.88 6.15 11.59
N GLY A 369 -48.93 7.35 12.16
CA GLY A 369 -47.83 8.33 12.09
C GLY A 369 -48.29 9.75 11.74
N ILE A 370 -47.43 10.49 11.06
CA ILE A 370 -47.72 11.84 10.57
C ILE A 370 -48.45 11.73 9.24
N LEU A 371 -49.55 12.44 9.04
CA LEU A 371 -50.26 12.45 7.74
C LEU A 371 -49.36 12.96 6.62
N ASP A 372 -49.28 12.22 5.51
CA ASP A 372 -48.63 12.63 4.27
C ASP A 372 -49.64 13.37 3.37
N PRO A 373 -49.58 14.71 3.29
CA PRO A 373 -50.58 15.49 2.55
C PRO A 373 -50.57 15.19 1.05
N ALA A 374 -49.44 14.72 0.51
CA ALA A 374 -49.30 14.38 -0.91
C ALA A 374 -50.07 13.11 -1.28
N ARG A 375 -50.34 12.21 -0.33
CA ARG A 375 -51.05 10.94 -0.54
C ARG A 375 -52.53 11.00 -0.18
N LEU A 376 -53.00 12.07 0.46
CA LEU A 376 -54.41 12.30 0.76
C LEU A 376 -55.36 12.13 -0.45
N PRO A 377 -55.01 12.53 -1.69
CA PRO A 377 -55.88 12.27 -2.84
C PRO A 377 -56.15 10.78 -3.10
N ARG A 378 -55.26 9.85 -2.69
CA ARG A 378 -55.47 8.39 -2.81
C ARG A 378 -56.64 7.90 -1.98
N VAL A 379 -56.93 8.53 -0.85
CA VAL A 379 -58.10 8.20 -0.01
C VAL A 379 -59.40 8.34 -0.82
N ILE A 380 -59.43 9.26 -1.77
CA ILE A 380 -60.58 9.50 -2.66
C ILE A 380 -60.53 8.57 -3.89
N MET A 381 -59.35 8.39 -4.48
CA MET A 381 -59.15 7.65 -5.73
C MET A 381 -59.18 6.12 -5.57
N ASP A 382 -58.67 5.59 -4.45
CA ASP A 382 -58.60 4.16 -4.15
C ASP A 382 -58.85 3.90 -2.65
N PRO A 383 -60.12 3.76 -2.24
CA PRO A 383 -60.50 3.57 -0.84
C PRO A 383 -60.00 2.26 -0.20
N MET A 384 -59.48 1.33 -1.00
CA MET A 384 -59.04 0.01 -0.52
C MET A 384 -57.57 0.00 -0.05
N LEU A 385 -56.81 1.08 -0.28
CA LEU A 385 -55.40 1.25 0.12
C LEU A 385 -55.15 2.62 0.80
N PRO A 386 -55.74 2.91 1.98
CA PRO A 386 -55.70 4.24 2.60
C PRO A 386 -54.42 4.51 3.43
N LEU A 387 -53.29 3.88 3.11
CA LEU A 387 -52.02 4.09 3.81
C LEU A 387 -51.50 5.52 3.51
N SER A 388 -51.88 6.48 4.34
CA SER A 388 -51.65 7.92 4.13
C SER A 388 -50.74 8.52 5.19
N PHE A 389 -50.18 7.70 6.08
CA PHE A 389 -49.26 8.16 7.10
C PHE A 389 -47.81 7.92 6.66
N LYS A 390 -46.94 8.79 7.15
CA LYS A 390 -45.50 8.68 7.08
C LYS A 390 -44.94 8.75 8.50
N GLN A 391 -43.91 7.97 8.77
CA GLN A 391 -43.21 7.98 10.03
C GLN A 391 -41.74 8.31 9.79
N GLU A 392 -41.19 9.14 10.66
CA GLU A 392 -39.76 9.40 10.68
C GLU A 392 -39.07 8.16 11.25
N SER A 393 -38.20 7.51 10.46
CA SER A 393 -37.36 6.43 10.98
C SER A 393 -36.07 7.01 11.55
N ASP A 394 -35.80 6.68 12.80
CA ASP A 394 -34.51 6.95 13.43
C ASP A 394 -33.45 6.07 12.75
N THR A 395 -32.46 6.69 12.09
CA THR A 395 -31.31 5.97 11.56
C THR A 395 -30.44 5.46 12.72
N GLU A 396 -30.07 4.17 12.72
CA GLU A 396 -29.28 3.50 13.77
C GLU A 396 -27.83 3.99 13.93
N PHE A 397 -27.49 5.14 13.33
CA PHE A 397 -26.14 5.70 13.26
C PHE A 397 -25.51 6.09 14.63
N ARG A 398 -26.18 5.81 15.75
CA ARG A 398 -25.78 6.31 17.08
C ARG A 398 -24.94 5.36 17.92
N ASP A 399 -24.66 4.14 17.45
CA ASP A 399 -23.96 3.15 18.28
C ASP A 399 -22.68 2.61 17.64
N THR A 400 -21.78 3.54 17.29
CA THR A 400 -20.45 3.23 16.74
C THR A 400 -19.33 3.64 17.68
N ILE A 401 -18.34 2.76 17.83
CA ILE A 401 -17.07 3.03 18.48
C ILE A 401 -15.90 2.83 17.51
N VAL A 402 -14.94 3.75 17.57
CA VAL A 402 -13.68 3.69 16.83
C VAL A 402 -12.52 3.65 17.83
N THR A 403 -11.70 2.61 17.79
CA THR A 403 -10.43 2.55 18.53
C THR A 403 -9.27 2.77 17.58
N LEU A 404 -8.47 3.81 17.87
CA LEU A 404 -7.21 4.10 17.19
C LEU A 404 -6.07 3.41 17.96
N LEU A 405 -5.34 2.51 17.31
CA LEU A 405 -4.17 1.82 17.86
C LEU A 405 -2.92 2.32 17.15
N ILE A 406 -2.03 2.98 17.89
CA ILE A 406 -0.89 3.70 17.33
C ILE A 406 0.41 3.00 17.72
N ASP A 407 1.24 2.74 16.72
CA ASP A 407 2.58 2.20 16.94
C ASP A 407 3.49 3.28 17.55
N ASN A 408 4.08 2.95 18.69
CA ASN A 408 5.09 3.75 19.36
C ASN A 408 6.47 3.06 19.25
N SER A 409 6.77 2.46 18.12
CA SER A 409 8.07 1.88 17.77
C SER A 409 9.14 2.94 17.51
N GLY A 410 10.40 2.52 17.51
CA GLY A 410 11.56 3.37 17.29
C GLY A 410 11.66 3.86 15.84
N SER A 411 11.16 3.10 14.88
CA SER A 411 11.05 3.49 13.48
C SER A 411 10.06 4.65 13.27
N MET A 412 9.07 4.79 14.16
CA MET A 412 8.16 5.93 14.16
C MET A 412 8.81 7.26 14.60
N ARG A 413 10.07 7.27 15.04
CA ARG A 413 10.72 8.47 15.59
C ARG A 413 10.80 9.61 14.56
N GLY A 414 10.57 10.83 15.03
CA GLY A 414 10.69 12.04 14.21
C GLY A 414 9.38 12.40 13.52
N ARG A 415 9.38 12.49 12.19
CA ARG A 415 8.19 12.89 11.42
C ARG A 415 7.04 11.88 11.49
N PRO A 416 7.24 10.55 11.43
CA PRO A 416 6.14 9.59 11.44
C PRO A 416 5.26 9.66 12.70
N ILE A 417 5.84 9.76 13.89
CA ILE A 417 5.09 9.88 15.14
C ILE A 417 4.32 11.22 15.23
N LEU A 418 4.88 12.30 14.67
CA LEU A 418 4.19 13.58 14.57
C LEU A 418 2.96 13.47 13.66
N VAL A 419 3.10 12.79 12.52
CA VAL A 419 2.00 12.47 11.61
C VAL A 419 0.94 11.65 12.37
N ALA A 420 1.32 10.56 13.02
CA ALA A 420 0.40 9.70 13.77
C ALA A 420 -0.37 10.47 14.86
N ALA A 421 0.32 11.31 15.63
CA ALA A 421 -0.28 12.15 16.65
C ALA A 421 -1.26 13.17 16.06
N ALA A 422 -0.91 13.78 14.91
CA ALA A 422 -1.80 14.66 14.16
C ALA A 422 -3.07 13.91 13.74
N CYS A 423 -2.91 12.74 13.11
CA CYS A 423 -4.01 11.89 12.67
C CYS A 423 -4.97 11.60 13.82
N ALA A 424 -4.43 11.14 14.95
CA ALA A 424 -5.21 10.79 16.12
C ALA A 424 -6.00 11.98 16.69
N ASP A 425 -5.39 13.17 16.75
CA ASP A 425 -6.07 14.40 17.20
C ASP A 425 -7.23 14.76 16.27
N ILE A 426 -6.99 14.78 14.96
CA ILE A 426 -7.96 15.15 13.93
C ILE A 426 -9.16 14.20 13.97
N LEU A 427 -8.90 12.89 13.98
CA LEU A 427 -9.93 11.86 13.97
C LEU A 427 -10.75 11.88 15.24
N ALA A 428 -10.09 11.86 16.41
CA ALA A 428 -10.80 11.86 17.68
C ALA A 428 -11.67 13.10 17.83
N ARG A 429 -11.17 14.27 17.44
CA ARG A 429 -11.93 15.52 17.48
C ARG A 429 -13.12 15.51 16.52
N THR A 430 -12.96 14.95 15.32
CA THR A 430 -14.00 14.96 14.29
C THR A 430 -15.08 13.91 14.57
N LEU A 431 -14.68 12.70 14.95
CA LEU A 431 -15.58 11.60 15.29
C LEU A 431 -16.42 11.91 16.53
N GLU A 432 -15.83 12.48 17.60
CA GLU A 432 -16.60 12.89 18.78
C GLU A 432 -17.63 13.98 18.47
N ARG A 433 -17.30 14.93 17.58
CA ARG A 433 -18.27 15.94 17.12
C ARG A 433 -19.44 15.34 16.37
N CYS A 434 -19.24 14.20 15.72
CA CYS A 434 -20.27 13.45 15.01
C CYS A 434 -21.03 12.47 15.91
N GLY A 435 -20.73 12.42 17.22
CA GLY A 435 -21.39 11.53 18.18
C GLY A 435 -20.79 10.13 18.26
N VAL A 436 -19.67 9.86 17.58
CA VAL A 436 -19.00 8.56 17.58
C VAL A 436 -18.05 8.46 18.77
N LYS A 437 -18.13 7.34 19.51
CA LYS A 437 -17.23 7.07 20.63
C LYS A 437 -15.83 6.77 20.09
N THR A 438 -14.80 7.41 20.66
CA THR A 438 -13.43 7.23 20.17
C THR A 438 -12.48 6.86 21.31
N GLU A 439 -11.68 5.82 21.13
CA GLU A 439 -10.59 5.42 22.02
C GLU A 439 -9.24 5.60 21.31
N ILE A 440 -8.21 6.03 22.04
CA ILE A 440 -6.83 6.17 21.50
C ILE A 440 -5.88 5.38 22.38
N LEU A 441 -5.26 4.39 21.76
CA LEU A 441 -4.34 3.44 22.35
C LEU A 441 -2.97 3.54 21.66
N GLY A 442 -1.91 3.31 22.42
CA GLY A 442 -0.55 3.18 21.93
C GLY A 442 0.05 1.86 22.37
N PHE A 443 1.00 1.33 21.61
CA PHE A 443 1.74 0.14 21.99
C PHE A 443 3.22 0.28 21.68
N THR A 444 4.03 -0.23 22.60
CA THR A 444 5.49 -0.34 22.47
C THR A 444 5.96 -1.38 23.48
N THR A 445 7.27 -1.54 23.62
CA THR A 445 7.91 -2.40 24.62
C THR A 445 8.52 -1.58 25.76
N ARG A 446 8.73 -2.21 26.92
CA ARG A 446 9.33 -1.52 28.07
C ARG A 446 10.83 -1.31 27.90
N ALA A 447 11.51 -2.25 27.25
CA ALA A 447 12.96 -2.28 27.05
C ALA A 447 13.31 -2.58 25.59
N TRP A 448 14.57 -2.32 25.22
CA TRP A 448 15.14 -2.73 23.94
C TRP A 448 15.80 -4.09 24.06
N LYS A 449 15.70 -4.92 23.02
CA LYS A 449 16.34 -6.22 22.86
C LYS A 449 15.97 -7.24 23.95
N GLY A 450 14.71 -7.17 24.39
CA GLY A 450 14.17 -7.95 25.50
C GLY A 450 14.30 -7.26 26.86
N GLY A 451 13.29 -7.47 27.70
CA GLY A 451 13.18 -6.87 29.03
C GLY A 451 13.42 -7.88 30.15
N ARG A 452 12.69 -7.72 31.25
CA ARG A 452 12.77 -8.65 32.39
C ARG A 452 12.30 -10.05 32.03
N SER A 453 11.41 -10.18 31.05
CA SER A 453 11.00 -11.48 30.51
C SER A 453 12.17 -12.25 29.91
N LYS A 454 13.13 -11.58 29.26
CA LYS A 454 14.36 -12.19 28.75
C LYS A 454 15.29 -12.58 29.90
N GLU A 455 15.42 -11.75 30.92
CA GLU A 455 16.22 -12.06 32.12
C GLU A 455 15.68 -13.31 32.85
N ASP A 456 14.35 -13.40 33.03
CA ASP A 456 13.69 -14.56 33.62
C ASP A 456 13.92 -15.83 32.79
N TRP A 457 13.90 -15.72 31.45
CA TRP A 457 14.20 -16.83 30.54
C TRP A 457 15.66 -17.29 30.63
N LEU A 458 16.61 -16.36 30.72
CA LEU A 458 18.01 -16.66 30.95
C LEU A 458 18.21 -17.37 32.31
N ALA A 459 17.55 -16.88 33.35
CA ALA A 459 17.59 -17.48 34.69
C ALA A 459 16.94 -18.88 34.74
N ALA A 460 15.95 -19.14 33.89
CA ALA A 460 15.28 -20.44 33.75
C ALA A 460 16.09 -21.47 32.95
N GLY A 461 17.33 -21.16 32.55
CA GLY A 461 18.21 -22.08 31.84
C GLY A 461 17.99 -22.14 30.32
N LYS A 462 17.43 -21.07 29.73
CA LYS A 462 17.22 -20.92 28.28
C LYS A 462 16.44 -22.08 27.65
N PRO A 463 15.22 -22.40 28.11
CA PRO A 463 14.39 -23.39 27.44
C PRO A 463 14.18 -23.02 25.95
N PRO A 464 14.20 -24.00 25.03
CA PRO A 464 14.05 -23.76 23.60
C PRO A 464 12.63 -23.31 23.26
N ASN A 465 12.48 -22.52 22.18
CA ASN A 465 11.23 -21.94 21.71
C ASN A 465 10.44 -21.22 22.83
N PRO A 466 11.04 -20.22 23.51
CA PRO A 466 10.43 -19.57 24.66
C PRO A 466 9.23 -18.69 24.29
N GLY A 467 9.04 -18.36 23.01
CA GLY A 467 8.06 -17.40 22.56
C GLY A 467 8.48 -15.97 22.85
N ARG A 468 7.52 -15.06 23.11
CA ARG A 468 7.83 -13.64 23.38
C ARG A 468 8.73 -13.48 24.62
N LEU A 469 9.78 -12.66 24.47
CA LEU A 469 10.79 -12.38 25.50
C LEU A 469 10.90 -10.89 25.90
N ASN A 470 10.13 -9.98 25.30
CA ASN A 470 10.11 -8.57 25.71
C ASN A 470 8.83 -8.20 26.44
N ASP A 471 8.93 -7.27 27.38
CA ASP A 471 7.81 -6.82 28.20
C ASP A 471 6.99 -5.79 27.42
N LEU A 472 5.67 -5.97 27.37
CA LEU A 472 4.78 -5.05 26.66
C LEU A 472 4.50 -3.79 27.47
N ARG A 473 4.34 -2.67 26.76
CA ARG A 473 3.83 -1.42 27.28
C ARG A 473 2.66 -0.96 26.43
N HIS A 474 1.47 -1.14 26.96
CA HIS A 474 0.23 -0.65 26.37
C HIS A 474 -0.17 0.67 27.02
N ILE A 475 -0.36 1.71 26.20
CA ILE A 475 -0.61 3.07 26.64
C ILE A 475 -2.03 3.47 26.30
N ILE A 476 -2.77 3.98 27.28
CA ILE A 476 -4.09 4.57 27.05
C ILE A 476 -3.94 6.08 27.01
N TYR A 477 -3.96 6.66 25.81
CA TYR A 477 -3.96 8.11 25.63
C TYR A 477 -5.33 8.70 25.93
N LYS A 478 -6.39 8.00 25.52
CA LYS A 478 -7.78 8.39 25.74
C LYS A 478 -8.67 7.15 25.81
N GLY A 479 -9.41 6.98 26.91
CA GLY A 479 -10.46 5.96 26.99
C GLY A 479 -11.70 6.36 26.17
N ALA A 480 -12.48 5.36 25.73
CA ALA A 480 -13.68 5.55 24.92
C ALA A 480 -14.69 6.56 25.49
N ASP A 481 -14.87 6.55 26.82
CA ASP A 481 -15.83 7.42 27.52
C ASP A 481 -15.23 8.74 28.02
N ALA A 482 -13.91 8.91 27.92
CA ALA A 482 -13.23 10.14 28.33
C ALA A 482 -13.39 11.20 27.24
N PRO A 483 -13.92 12.41 27.54
CA PRO A 483 -14.06 13.46 26.53
C PRO A 483 -12.70 13.92 26.00
N TRP A 484 -12.58 14.12 24.69
CA TRP A 484 -11.34 14.60 24.04
C TRP A 484 -10.72 15.81 24.73
N ARG A 485 -11.55 16.78 25.14
CA ARG A 485 -11.08 18.02 25.78
C ARG A 485 -10.27 17.78 27.06
N ARG A 486 -10.54 16.70 27.80
CA ARG A 486 -9.82 16.36 29.05
C ARG A 486 -8.51 15.63 28.78
N THR A 487 -8.47 14.81 27.74
CA THR A 487 -7.32 13.95 27.40
C THR A 487 -6.41 14.55 26.34
N ARG A 488 -6.72 15.76 25.84
CA ARG A 488 -5.97 16.45 24.79
C ARG A 488 -4.46 16.48 25.03
N ASN A 489 -4.03 16.73 26.26
CA ASN A 489 -2.62 16.83 26.60
C ASN A 489 -1.89 15.48 26.55
N ASN A 490 -2.62 14.37 26.67
CA ASN A 490 -2.05 13.03 26.72
C ASN A 490 -1.33 12.67 25.42
N LEU A 491 -1.80 13.14 24.25
CA LEU A 491 -1.11 12.89 22.98
C LEU A 491 0.30 13.48 22.94
N GLY A 492 0.59 14.52 23.73
CA GLY A 492 1.95 15.06 23.83
C GLY A 492 2.98 14.03 24.28
N LEU A 493 2.56 13.00 25.03
CA LEU A 493 3.43 11.93 25.48
C LEU A 493 4.14 11.20 24.32
N MET A 494 3.56 11.15 23.11
CA MET A 494 4.20 10.55 21.93
C MET A 494 5.53 11.21 21.56
N LEU A 495 5.74 12.47 21.96
CA LEU A 495 6.99 13.22 21.74
C LEU A 495 7.99 13.08 22.88
N ARG A 496 7.70 12.25 23.89
CA ARG A 496 8.59 12.06 25.02
C ARG A 496 9.78 11.20 24.63
N ASP A 497 10.97 11.68 24.97
CA ASP A 497 12.21 10.94 24.78
C ASP A 497 12.20 9.60 25.53
N GLY A 498 12.69 8.55 24.85
CA GLY A 498 12.80 7.21 25.43
C GLY A 498 11.49 6.43 25.54
N LEU A 499 10.37 6.98 25.06
CA LEU A 499 9.11 6.23 24.94
C LEU A 499 9.20 5.18 23.82
N LEU A 500 9.71 5.59 22.66
CA LEU A 500 9.68 4.80 21.44
C LEU A 500 10.75 3.69 21.44
N LYS A 501 10.32 2.42 21.36
CA LYS A 501 11.17 1.21 21.43
C LYS A 501 10.81 0.15 20.37
N GLU A 502 10.81 -1.12 20.70
CA GLU A 502 10.41 -2.22 19.80
C GLU A 502 8.88 -2.42 19.79
N ASN A 503 8.36 -3.16 18.81
CA ASN A 503 6.94 -3.40 18.60
C ASN A 503 6.58 -4.89 18.48
N ILE A 504 5.42 -5.24 19.05
CA ILE A 504 4.83 -6.59 19.01
C ILE A 504 3.35 -6.45 18.64
N ASP A 505 3.12 -6.16 17.36
CA ASP A 505 1.85 -5.73 16.79
C ASP A 505 0.73 -6.76 16.98
N GLY A 506 1.04 -8.06 16.86
CA GLY A 506 0.05 -9.12 17.04
C GLY A 506 -0.60 -9.10 18.44
N GLU A 507 0.18 -8.89 19.50
CA GLU A 507 -0.37 -8.76 20.86
C GLU A 507 -1.07 -7.42 21.08
N ALA A 508 -0.58 -6.34 20.46
CA ALA A 508 -1.23 -5.04 20.50
C ALA A 508 -2.62 -5.07 19.83
N LEU A 509 -2.74 -5.72 18.67
CA LEU A 509 -4.01 -5.97 17.99
C LEU A 509 -4.95 -6.80 18.85
N GLN A 510 -4.44 -7.89 19.43
CA GLN A 510 -5.24 -8.74 20.31
C GLN A 510 -5.76 -7.95 21.52
N TRP A 511 -4.93 -7.09 22.10
CA TRP A 511 -5.30 -6.23 23.21
C TRP A 511 -6.40 -5.23 22.83
N ALA A 512 -6.21 -4.48 21.73
CA ALA A 512 -7.20 -3.51 21.27
C ALA A 512 -8.53 -4.19 20.86
N TRP A 513 -8.46 -5.34 20.19
CA TRP A 513 -9.61 -6.14 19.81
C TRP A 513 -10.41 -6.64 21.04
N LYS A 514 -9.74 -7.19 22.06
CA LYS A 514 -10.39 -7.63 23.31
C LYS A 514 -11.09 -6.47 24.02
N ARG A 515 -10.50 -5.28 24.01
CA ARG A 515 -11.11 -4.07 24.59
C ARG A 515 -12.37 -3.66 23.82
N LEU A 516 -12.31 -3.67 22.49
CA LEU A 516 -13.47 -3.38 21.64
C LEU A 516 -14.59 -4.40 21.82
N LEU A 517 -14.29 -5.69 21.98
CA LEU A 517 -15.33 -6.70 22.21
C LEU A 517 -16.08 -6.52 23.55
N ALA A 518 -15.44 -5.91 24.55
CA ALA A 518 -16.07 -5.61 25.83
C ALA A 518 -17.04 -4.41 25.76
N ARG A 519 -17.15 -3.75 24.60
CA ARG A 519 -17.93 -2.53 24.42
C ARG A 519 -19.37 -2.84 23.96
N PRO A 520 -20.38 -2.17 24.55
CA PRO A 520 -21.78 -2.40 24.21
C PRO A 520 -22.15 -1.93 22.80
N GLU A 521 -21.35 -1.03 22.21
CA GLU A 521 -21.62 -0.45 20.89
C GLU A 521 -21.75 -1.53 19.80
N GLN A 522 -22.81 -1.47 19.00
CA GLN A 522 -23.09 -2.42 17.92
C GLN A 522 -21.99 -2.44 16.86
N ARG A 523 -21.57 -1.26 16.40
CA ARG A 523 -20.56 -1.13 15.35
C ARG A 523 -19.20 -0.82 15.96
N ARG A 524 -18.22 -1.67 15.70
CA ARG A 524 -16.88 -1.62 16.30
C ARG A 524 -15.82 -1.54 15.21
N ILE A 525 -15.07 -0.45 15.19
CA ILE A 525 -14.01 -0.21 14.20
C ILE A 525 -12.67 -0.15 14.92
N LEU A 526 -11.71 -0.98 14.50
CA LEU A 526 -10.33 -0.95 14.94
C LEU A 526 -9.46 -0.39 13.81
N MET A 527 -8.82 0.74 14.06
CA MET A 527 -7.93 1.38 13.10
C MET A 527 -6.51 1.42 13.66
N VAL A 528 -5.60 0.83 12.92
CA VAL A 528 -4.19 0.68 13.27
C VAL A 528 -3.39 1.75 12.52
N ILE A 529 -2.48 2.43 13.21
CA ILE A 529 -1.54 3.37 12.62
C ILE A 529 -0.14 2.83 12.90
N SER A 530 0.55 2.33 11.88
CA SER A 530 1.86 1.68 12.01
C SER A 530 2.74 2.00 10.81
N ASP A 531 4.05 1.87 10.99
CA ASP A 531 5.05 2.02 9.94
C ASP A 531 5.60 0.68 9.42
N GLY A 532 5.03 -0.47 9.78
CA GLY A 532 5.29 -1.71 9.05
C GLY A 532 5.31 -3.01 9.86
N ALA A 533 6.43 -3.73 9.77
CA ALA A 533 6.56 -5.10 10.27
C ALA A 533 6.90 -5.14 11.77
N PRO A 534 6.50 -6.20 12.49
CA PRO A 534 6.80 -6.33 13.92
C PRO A 534 8.27 -6.69 14.15
N VAL A 535 8.97 -5.89 14.95
CA VAL A 535 10.41 -6.05 15.24
C VAL A 535 10.64 -6.02 16.75
N ASP A 536 11.14 -7.16 17.26
CA ASP A 536 11.70 -7.31 18.61
C ASP A 536 12.89 -8.27 18.55
N ASP A 537 14.10 -7.74 18.70
CA ASP A 537 15.35 -8.50 18.55
C ASP A 537 15.42 -9.66 19.55
N GLY A 538 14.93 -9.42 20.78
CA GLY A 538 14.94 -10.41 21.86
C GLY A 538 14.12 -11.65 21.53
N THR A 539 12.90 -11.45 21.03
CA THR A 539 11.99 -12.52 20.64
C THR A 539 12.41 -13.17 19.33
N GLN A 540 12.84 -12.39 18.32
CA GLN A 540 13.23 -12.94 17.02
C GLN A 540 14.50 -13.81 17.09
N SER A 541 15.48 -13.42 17.91
CA SER A 541 16.73 -14.19 18.07
C SER A 541 16.57 -15.54 18.78
N ALA A 542 15.54 -15.71 19.60
CA ALA A 542 15.31 -16.92 20.39
C ALA A 542 14.26 -17.87 19.78
N ASN A 543 13.61 -17.49 18.68
CA ASN A 543 12.54 -18.24 18.03
C ASN A 543 12.80 -18.36 16.51
N SER A 544 11.87 -18.97 15.78
CA SER A 544 11.98 -19.08 14.31
C SER A 544 12.01 -17.70 13.64
N PRO A 545 12.74 -17.56 12.51
CA PRO A 545 12.57 -16.40 11.62
C PRO A 545 11.08 -16.23 11.27
N ALA A 546 10.59 -14.99 11.24
CA ALA A 546 9.17 -14.64 11.04
C ALA A 546 8.18 -15.03 12.17
N TYR A 547 8.65 -15.39 13.37
CA TYR A 547 7.75 -15.74 14.50
C TYR A 547 6.70 -14.65 14.82
N LEU A 548 7.12 -13.39 14.91
CA LEU A 548 6.22 -12.26 15.17
C LEU A 548 5.31 -11.92 13.98
N GLU A 549 5.85 -12.02 12.76
CA GLU A 549 5.09 -11.76 11.54
C GLU A 549 3.96 -12.79 11.37
N LYS A 550 4.25 -14.07 11.64
CA LYS A 550 3.26 -15.15 11.63
C LYS A 550 2.12 -14.83 12.60
N HIS A 551 2.44 -14.42 13.83
CA HIS A 551 1.43 -14.06 14.82
C HIS A 551 0.59 -12.85 14.40
N LEU A 552 1.21 -11.82 13.82
CA LEU A 552 0.50 -10.67 13.28
C LEU A 552 -0.50 -11.08 12.19
N ARG A 553 -0.07 -11.89 11.21
CA ARG A 553 -0.94 -12.39 10.14
C ARG A 553 -2.09 -13.25 10.66
N GLU A 554 -1.83 -14.08 11.66
CA GLU A 554 -2.87 -14.89 12.32
C GLU A 554 -3.90 -14.01 13.02
N MET A 555 -3.46 -12.97 13.75
CA MET A 555 -4.35 -12.07 14.46
C MET A 555 -5.19 -11.22 13.49
N ILE A 556 -4.59 -10.70 12.42
CA ILE A 556 -5.31 -9.97 11.36
C ILE A 556 -6.38 -10.88 10.74
N ARG A 557 -5.99 -12.09 10.31
CA ARG A 557 -6.92 -13.06 9.73
C ARG A 557 -8.07 -13.39 10.70
N HIS A 558 -7.76 -13.55 11.99
CA HIS A 558 -8.77 -13.82 13.01
C HIS A 558 -9.77 -12.67 13.13
N ILE A 559 -9.31 -11.42 13.20
CA ILE A 559 -10.18 -10.25 13.30
C ILE A 559 -11.03 -10.11 12.03
N GLU A 560 -10.43 -10.22 10.85
CA GLU A 560 -11.11 -10.02 9.57
C GLU A 560 -12.13 -11.11 9.22
N THR A 561 -11.89 -12.36 9.62
CA THR A 561 -12.74 -13.51 9.21
C THR A 561 -13.68 -14.02 10.30
N ARG A 562 -13.33 -13.83 11.58
CA ARG A 562 -14.06 -14.43 12.71
C ARG A 562 -14.65 -13.41 13.67
N SER A 563 -14.41 -12.11 13.48
CA SER A 563 -14.93 -11.08 14.36
C SER A 563 -15.86 -10.11 13.65
N GLU A 564 -16.78 -9.51 14.41
CA GLU A 564 -17.64 -8.41 13.94
C GLU A 564 -16.90 -7.06 13.93
N VAL A 565 -15.63 -7.04 14.35
CA VAL A 565 -14.82 -5.82 14.41
C VAL A 565 -14.25 -5.52 13.03
N GLU A 566 -14.49 -4.31 12.58
CA GLU A 566 -13.96 -3.80 11.33
C GLU A 566 -12.50 -3.36 11.48
N LEU A 567 -11.57 -4.11 10.89
CA LEU A 567 -10.15 -3.76 10.90
C LEU A 567 -9.74 -2.86 9.73
N LEU A 568 -8.93 -1.85 10.03
CA LEU A 568 -8.30 -0.92 9.09
C LEU A 568 -6.87 -0.61 9.49
N ALA A 569 -6.03 -0.30 8.52
CA ALA A 569 -4.66 0.15 8.76
C ALA A 569 -4.32 1.43 7.99
N ILE A 570 -3.48 2.25 8.62
CA ILE A 570 -2.87 3.44 8.07
C ILE A 570 -1.36 3.25 8.17
N GLY A 571 -0.72 3.07 7.01
CA GLY A 571 0.73 2.94 6.89
C GLY A 571 1.36 4.32 6.83
N ILE A 572 2.21 4.69 7.81
CA ILE A 572 2.93 5.96 7.76
C ILE A 572 4.30 5.76 7.14
N GLY A 573 4.50 6.33 5.95
CA GLY A 573 5.74 6.22 5.18
C GLY A 573 6.05 4.81 4.63
N HIS A 574 5.18 3.82 4.89
CA HIS A 574 5.38 2.42 4.54
C HIS A 574 4.08 1.77 4.07
N ASP A 575 4.21 0.84 3.14
CA ASP A 575 3.07 0.10 2.60
C ASP A 575 2.64 -1.06 3.52
N VAL A 576 1.49 -0.89 4.17
CA VAL A 576 0.90 -1.88 5.08
C VAL A 576 -0.15 -2.77 4.41
N THR A 577 -0.39 -2.62 3.10
CA THR A 577 -1.34 -3.45 2.32
C THR A 577 -0.94 -4.92 2.26
N ARG A 578 0.35 -5.22 2.51
CA ARG A 578 0.90 -6.58 2.62
C ARG A 578 0.29 -7.40 3.78
N TYR A 579 -0.23 -6.72 4.78
CA TYR A 579 -0.78 -7.33 5.99
C TYR A 579 -2.30 -7.15 6.07
N TYR A 580 -2.80 -5.94 5.80
CA TYR A 580 -4.19 -5.56 6.02
C TYR A 580 -4.96 -5.42 4.71
N LYS A 581 -6.14 -6.03 4.62
CA LYS A 581 -6.98 -5.94 3.41
C LYS A 581 -7.49 -4.53 3.15
N ARG A 582 -7.76 -3.76 4.22
CA ARG A 582 -8.19 -2.36 4.16
C ARG A 582 -7.07 -1.49 4.73
N ALA A 583 -6.21 -1.03 3.86
CA ALA A 583 -5.04 -0.24 4.22
C ALA A 583 -4.95 1.03 3.37
N VAL A 584 -4.44 2.10 3.98
CA VAL A 584 -4.12 3.36 3.31
C VAL A 584 -2.70 3.73 3.68
N THR A 585 -1.86 4.02 2.69
CA THR A 585 -0.49 4.47 2.92
C THR A 585 -0.43 5.99 2.82
N ILE A 586 0.20 6.63 3.80
CA ILE A 586 0.22 8.07 3.97
C ILE A 586 1.66 8.50 4.16
N VAL A 587 2.15 9.32 3.24
CA VAL A 587 3.53 9.84 3.29
C VAL A 587 3.56 11.18 4.03
N ASP A 588 2.50 11.97 3.93
CA ASP A 588 2.41 13.30 4.59
C ASP A 588 1.03 13.61 5.21
N VAL A 589 1.01 14.50 6.20
CA VAL A 589 -0.21 14.93 6.90
C VAL A 589 -1.17 15.69 5.98
N GLU A 590 -0.69 16.28 4.88
CA GLU A 590 -1.57 16.93 3.91
C GLU A 590 -2.35 15.91 3.08
N GLN A 591 -1.72 14.80 2.71
CA GLN A 591 -2.37 13.66 2.05
C GLN A 591 -3.37 12.96 2.97
N LEU A 592 -3.14 13.03 4.29
CA LEU A 592 -4.09 12.58 5.31
C LEU A 592 -5.47 13.22 5.10
N ALA A 593 -5.52 14.51 4.74
CA ALA A 593 -6.76 15.24 4.62
C ALA A 593 -7.64 14.78 3.42
N GLY A 594 -7.02 14.34 2.33
CA GLY A 594 -7.73 13.77 1.18
C GLY A 594 -8.06 12.29 1.42
N ALA A 595 -7.02 11.48 1.59
CA ALA A 595 -7.12 10.03 1.64
C ALA A 595 -7.96 9.52 2.81
N MET A 596 -7.87 10.13 4.00
CA MET A 596 -8.72 9.73 5.11
C MET A 596 -10.17 10.13 4.89
N THR A 597 -10.49 11.24 4.22
CA THR A 597 -11.88 11.64 4.06
C THR A 597 -12.66 10.63 3.22
N ASP A 598 -12.08 10.20 2.10
CA ASP A 598 -12.78 9.30 1.18
C ASP A 598 -12.83 7.86 1.71
N GLN A 599 -11.76 7.39 2.34
CA GLN A 599 -11.71 6.06 2.98
C GLN A 599 -12.51 6.00 4.29
N LEU A 600 -12.45 7.01 5.16
CA LEU A 600 -13.32 7.05 6.34
C LEU A 600 -14.77 7.19 5.94
N ALA A 601 -15.07 7.99 4.92
CA ALA A 601 -16.46 8.15 4.55
C ALA A 601 -17.02 6.90 3.89
N SER A 602 -16.23 6.20 3.06
CA SER A 602 -16.61 4.87 2.54
C SER A 602 -16.68 3.81 3.62
N LEU A 603 -15.98 4.00 4.75
CA LEU A 603 -16.21 3.17 5.93
C LEU A 603 -17.58 3.41 6.53
N PHE A 604 -18.04 4.65 6.66
CA PHE A 604 -19.37 4.90 7.24
C PHE A 604 -20.52 4.63 6.27
N ASP A 605 -20.25 4.50 4.97
CA ASP A 605 -21.22 4.04 3.98
C ASP A 605 -21.63 2.57 4.30
N GLU A 606 -22.93 2.32 4.50
CA GLU A 606 -23.46 1.02 4.91
C GLU A 606 -23.11 -0.08 3.89
N LYS A 607 -22.46 -1.17 4.35
CA LYS A 607 -22.61 -2.46 3.68
C LYS A 607 -23.89 -3.10 4.20
N PRO A 608 -24.85 -3.49 3.33
CA PRO A 608 -26.01 -4.23 3.77
C PRO A 608 -25.53 -5.50 4.47
N ALA A 609 -25.86 -5.61 5.76
CA ALA A 609 -25.50 -6.76 6.58
C ALA A 609 -25.94 -8.04 5.86
N ARG A 610 -25.01 -8.98 5.68
CA ARG A 610 -25.30 -10.35 5.29
C ARG A 610 -26.15 -10.98 6.41
N HIS A 611 -27.46 -10.79 6.34
CA HIS A 611 -28.40 -11.52 7.16
C HIS A 611 -28.27 -13.00 6.78
N ALA A 612 -27.71 -13.77 7.72
CA ALA A 612 -27.73 -15.21 7.69
C ALA A 612 -29.18 -15.65 7.48
N ARG A 613 -29.48 -16.20 6.31
CA ARG A 613 -30.78 -16.81 6.01
C ARG A 613 -30.96 -18.01 6.92
N THR A 614 -31.57 -17.81 8.08
CA THR A 614 -32.15 -18.88 8.89
C THR A 614 -33.22 -19.57 8.04
N GLY A 615 -32.94 -20.81 7.66
CA GLY A 615 -33.82 -21.61 6.82
C GLY A 615 -35.17 -21.84 7.48
N ARG A 616 -36.23 -21.40 6.80
CA ARG A 616 -37.59 -21.89 7.05
C ARG A 616 -38.12 -22.48 5.75
N ARG A 617 -38.07 -23.81 5.67
CA ARG A 617 -38.68 -24.66 4.64
C ARG A 617 -40.19 -24.39 4.60
N GLY A 618 -40.70 -23.99 3.44
CA GLY A 618 -42.12 -23.99 3.10
C GLY A 618 -42.28 -24.40 1.64
N ARG A 619 -42.89 -25.55 1.39
CA ARG A 619 -43.24 -26.12 0.07
C ARG A 619 -44.20 -25.20 -0.69
N ALA A 620 -43.99 -25.04 -2.00
CA ALA A 620 -45.08 -24.88 -2.97
C ALA A 620 -44.61 -25.34 -4.36
N GLU A 621 -45.54 -25.99 -5.07
CA GLU A 621 -45.38 -26.78 -6.29
C GLU A 621 -45.20 -25.99 -7.59
N ALA A 622 -44.81 -26.76 -8.60
CA ALA A 622 -44.43 -26.41 -9.96
C ALA A 622 -45.48 -25.70 -10.81
N ALA A 623 -45.01 -24.78 -11.67
CA ALA A 623 -45.68 -24.39 -12.91
C ALA A 623 -44.64 -24.27 -14.06
N LYS A 624 -45.04 -24.79 -15.24
CA LYS A 624 -44.23 -25.00 -16.46
C LYS A 624 -43.74 -23.70 -17.12
N PRO A 625 -42.63 -23.73 -17.90
CA PRO A 625 -42.13 -22.56 -18.62
C PRO A 625 -42.85 -22.38 -19.97
N VAL A 626 -43.17 -21.13 -20.31
CA VAL A 626 -43.64 -20.71 -21.64
C VAL A 626 -42.50 -19.97 -22.32
N THR A 627 -42.14 -20.46 -23.50
CA THR A 627 -41.15 -19.92 -24.44
C THR A 627 -41.63 -18.62 -25.12
N LYS A 628 -40.75 -17.62 -25.23
CA LYS A 628 -40.66 -16.58 -26.30
C LYS A 628 -39.38 -15.77 -26.05
N ALA A 629 -38.35 -15.90 -26.89
CA ALA A 629 -38.12 -15.19 -28.16
C ALA A 629 -37.30 -13.91 -27.94
N ASP A 630 -35.97 -14.01 -28.09
CA ASP A 630 -35.10 -12.83 -28.22
C ASP A 630 -33.82 -13.09 -29.05
N ASP A 631 -34.00 -13.74 -30.21
CA ASP A 631 -32.91 -14.04 -31.16
C ASP A 631 -32.85 -13.02 -32.33
N ARG A 632 -32.87 -11.72 -32.01
CA ARG A 632 -32.89 -10.65 -33.03
C ARG A 632 -31.91 -9.49 -32.84
N LEU A 633 -30.98 -9.57 -31.88
CA LEU A 633 -29.90 -8.58 -31.75
C LEU A 633 -28.50 -9.08 -32.14
N SER A 634 -28.36 -10.35 -32.53
CA SER A 634 -27.09 -10.96 -32.96
C SER A 634 -26.79 -10.86 -34.46
N ALA A 635 -27.68 -10.23 -35.24
CA ALA A 635 -27.57 -10.10 -36.70
C ALA A 635 -27.17 -8.68 -37.18
N LEU A 636 -27.24 -7.65 -36.33
CA LEU A 636 -26.91 -6.27 -36.73
C LEU A 636 -25.44 -5.90 -36.48
N LYS A 637 -24.74 -6.61 -35.57
CA LYS A 637 -23.31 -6.38 -35.28
C LYS A 637 -22.33 -7.04 -36.26
N ARG A 638 -22.82 -7.83 -37.23
CA ARG A 638 -21.99 -8.48 -38.26
C ARG A 638 -22.01 -7.79 -39.63
N ALA A 639 -22.72 -6.67 -39.78
CA ALA A 639 -22.88 -5.98 -41.08
C ALA A 639 -22.09 -4.66 -41.23
N VAL A 640 -21.28 -4.24 -40.24
CA VAL A 640 -20.58 -2.93 -40.27
C VAL A 640 -19.03 -3.05 -40.28
N ALA A 641 -18.48 -4.27 -40.25
CA ALA A 641 -17.03 -4.51 -40.27
C ALA A 641 -16.48 -5.02 -41.63
N ALA A 642 -17.21 -4.81 -42.72
CA ALA A 642 -16.83 -5.28 -44.05
C ALA A 642 -17.17 -4.28 -45.15
N ASP A 643 -16.69 -3.04 -45.03
CA ASP A 643 -16.46 -2.21 -46.22
C ASP A 643 -15.44 -1.10 -45.89
N THR A 644 -14.64 -0.71 -46.88
CA THR A 644 -13.59 0.34 -46.84
C THR A 644 -12.16 -0.09 -46.44
N GLY A 645 -11.65 -1.11 -47.12
CA GLY A 645 -10.23 -1.26 -47.40
C GLY A 645 -9.90 -1.05 -48.90
N ARG A 646 -9.05 -0.05 -49.20
CA ARG A 646 -8.27 0.23 -50.42
C ARG A 646 -8.91 1.00 -51.60
N GLY A 647 -8.17 2.03 -52.06
CA GLY A 647 -8.31 2.57 -53.42
C GLY A 647 -7.55 3.86 -53.73
N VAL A 648 -6.24 3.75 -53.94
CA VAL A 648 -5.33 4.57 -54.78
C VAL A 648 -5.94 5.75 -55.57
N ARG A 649 -5.44 6.97 -55.33
CA ARG A 649 -4.82 7.86 -56.33
C ARG A 649 -4.03 8.98 -55.67
#